data_AF-A0A017SV93-F1
#
_entry.id   AF-A0A017SV93-F1
#
_cell.length_a   1.000
_cell.length_b   1.000
_cell.length_c   1.000
_cell.angle_alpha   90.00
_cell.angle_beta   90.00
_cell.angle_gamma   90.00
#
_symmetry.space_group_name_H-M   'P 1'
#
loop_
_entity.id
_entity.type
_entity.pdbx_description
1 polymer ?
#
loop_
_entity_poly.entity_id
_entity_poly.type
_entity_poly.pdbx_seq_one_letter_code
_entity_poly.pdbx_strand_id
1 'polypeptide(L)'
;MSETALFFGLSSARLRARCRWGGGALAFTLFLPYEIIDGVPQFVWQLIPELPPAGVVASLAPTAAGLAIVIASFLTRRATSLATTVLAALTLAALLLQLGADAAAWEVLAVPESLADRSTPALLALSLTAAGVSLMFRPWARRAGRAVLTLAVASAALFYAWPTRGEAPLLTLGRALAVLPELPSFGLQLGMLFIVLVALWPLLIPLAGLHTLRRPPTREQPVLAAFALYGLPGILLMFAYRGFMGAQAGAALWAALLTIVILTALLCLVASAVEVLGEAWVTPEAALEQPQGLPLRRALAAALAAVTLLGAAQWVLSRPPSKGVTWTLQQPTADGDKLFGELLHAWGQARLRWDRRVRTQSAAGGLVAVKAAARELTTAAHRLDPGLGQAIAALTAEAGDLDLAGRRWYRLIGEVNEANRRAGLPYYVDPTVSIYQTEEGLRRHFSVHSYRIEKVRRFLVGRKELATLQVRQIGTRRGDHTRLGFSRDLQPFALVVLDELTPHRDEVAALATASRCTAAPKLDQATPAPDPAASTAPASADPAPPASADPAAPDTAAPAAPPAALPTLVPETDEALARCGELLAGAVKDAGGQDQLLAALTEATERHELQHQVDGPHLPLASLVLKRLAAYAKESQDRVNRELSAYLAEMTAPGAAPRLGLVHLARFILLTPRGTEHHVGTLALEALTGQEVPREGNKVDRAAVARALTELGRESDDALRARAAQAWSSLFGVPLVPPQPVP
;
A
#
# COMPACT_ATOMS: atom_id res chain seq x y z
N MET A 1 39.54 -2.96 -43.60
CA MET A 1 38.64 -3.15 -42.44
C MET A 1 38.75 -4.61 -42.02
N SER A 2 39.23 -4.88 -40.80
CA SER A 2 39.32 -6.26 -40.29
C SER A 2 37.92 -6.88 -40.11
N GLU A 3 37.82 -8.21 -40.14
CA GLU A 3 36.57 -8.92 -39.81
C GLU A 3 36.03 -8.46 -38.44
N THR A 4 36.92 -8.33 -37.46
CA THR A 4 36.62 -7.81 -36.12
C THR A 4 36.01 -6.41 -36.14
N ALA A 5 36.57 -5.49 -36.93
CA ALA A 5 36.06 -4.12 -37.09
C ALA A 5 34.66 -4.12 -37.75
N LEU A 6 34.43 -4.98 -38.74
CA LEU A 6 33.12 -5.14 -39.39
C LEU A 6 32.05 -5.57 -38.39
N PHE A 7 32.32 -6.63 -37.63
CA PHE A 7 31.37 -7.17 -36.66
C PHE A 7 31.11 -6.20 -35.49
N PHE A 8 32.16 -5.54 -35.00
CA PHE A 8 32.00 -4.49 -34.00
C PHE A 8 31.18 -3.30 -34.54
N GLY A 9 31.39 -2.93 -35.80
CA GLY A 9 30.60 -1.92 -36.51
C GLY A 9 29.11 -2.28 -36.56
N LEU A 10 28.78 -3.54 -36.82
CA LEU A 10 27.39 -4.04 -36.79
C LEU A 10 26.79 -3.98 -35.39
N SER A 11 27.53 -4.39 -34.34
CA SER A 11 27.07 -4.27 -32.94
C SER A 11 26.83 -2.82 -32.54
N SER A 12 27.74 -1.93 -32.94
CA SER A 12 27.65 -0.48 -32.72
C SER A 12 26.43 0.13 -33.41
N ALA A 13 26.19 -0.20 -34.68
CA ALA A 13 25.04 0.26 -35.43
C ALA A 13 23.72 -0.23 -34.80
N ARG A 14 23.67 -1.51 -34.39
CA ARG A 14 22.53 -2.10 -33.70
C ARG A 14 22.25 -1.40 -32.36
N LEU A 15 23.29 -1.14 -31.56
CA LEU A 15 23.15 -0.40 -30.30
C LEU A 15 22.57 0.99 -30.56
N ARG A 16 23.09 1.76 -31.51
CA ARG A 16 22.57 3.10 -31.85
C ARG A 16 21.11 3.05 -32.28
N ALA A 17 20.75 2.11 -33.15
CA ALA A 17 19.37 1.93 -33.58
C ALA A 17 18.44 1.61 -32.40
N ARG A 18 18.86 0.71 -31.51
CA ARG A 18 18.14 0.37 -30.27
C ARG A 18 18.09 1.54 -29.28
N CYS A 19 19.12 2.37 -29.18
CA CYS A 19 19.09 3.59 -28.35
C CYS A 19 18.02 4.57 -28.86
N ARG A 20 17.86 4.73 -30.16
CA ARG A 20 16.82 5.61 -30.73
C ARG A 20 15.42 5.07 -30.45
N TRP A 21 15.17 3.82 -30.83
CA TRP A 21 13.84 3.20 -30.69
C TRP A 21 13.50 2.84 -29.25
N GLY A 22 14.40 2.15 -28.57
CA GLY A 22 14.23 1.73 -27.18
C GLY A 22 14.30 2.91 -26.21
N GLY A 23 15.22 3.86 -26.43
CA GLY A 23 15.24 5.10 -25.64
C GLY A 23 13.98 5.94 -25.88
N GLY A 24 13.48 6.00 -27.11
CA GLY A 24 12.19 6.60 -27.43
C GLY A 24 11.04 5.92 -26.69
N ALA A 25 10.94 4.58 -26.76
CA ALA A 25 9.95 3.80 -26.04
C ALA A 25 9.99 4.02 -24.53
N LEU A 26 11.19 4.15 -23.94
CA LEU A 26 11.35 4.53 -22.54
C LEU A 26 10.93 5.98 -22.28
N ALA A 27 11.21 6.93 -23.17
CA ALA A 27 10.70 8.31 -23.02
C ALA A 27 9.16 8.36 -23.04
N PHE A 28 8.51 7.45 -23.78
CA PHE A 28 7.05 7.30 -23.80
C PHE A 28 6.47 6.73 -22.49
N THR A 29 7.28 6.32 -21.51
CA THR A 29 6.75 5.94 -20.18
C THR A 29 5.99 7.07 -19.50
N LEU A 30 6.26 8.32 -19.89
CA LEU A 30 5.50 9.49 -19.45
C LEU A 30 3.99 9.28 -19.66
N PHE A 31 3.61 8.67 -20.79
CA PHE A 31 2.23 8.39 -21.19
C PHE A 31 1.71 7.04 -20.72
N LEU A 32 2.47 6.31 -19.89
CA LEU A 32 1.93 5.16 -19.19
C LEU A 32 1.01 5.69 -18.08
N PRO A 33 -0.24 5.22 -17.97
CA PRO A 33 -1.07 5.54 -16.82
C PRO A 33 -0.31 5.15 -15.55
N TYR A 34 -0.08 6.13 -14.67
CA TYR A 34 0.51 5.92 -13.36
C TYR A 34 -0.44 5.08 -12.51
N GLU A 35 -1.73 5.38 -12.58
CA GLU A 35 -2.80 4.55 -12.03
C GLU A 35 -4.04 4.62 -12.92
N ILE A 36 -4.99 3.72 -12.68
CA ILE A 36 -6.30 3.74 -13.33
C ILE A 36 -7.34 3.80 -12.22
N ILE A 37 -8.07 4.91 -12.16
CA ILE A 37 -9.15 5.14 -11.21
C ILE A 37 -10.45 5.08 -11.99
N ASP A 38 -11.34 4.15 -11.65
CA ASP A 38 -12.66 4.04 -12.29
C ASP A 38 -12.60 3.93 -13.83
N GLY A 39 -11.59 3.22 -14.33
CA GLY A 39 -11.33 3.13 -15.78
C GLY A 39 -10.68 4.39 -16.40
N VAL A 40 -10.55 5.49 -15.66
CA VAL A 40 -9.87 6.72 -16.10
C VAL A 40 -8.38 6.63 -15.79
N PRO A 41 -7.50 6.70 -16.82
CA PRO A 41 -6.07 6.73 -16.61
C PRO A 41 -5.65 8.06 -15.99
N GLN A 42 -4.87 8.00 -14.91
CA GLN A 42 -4.15 9.15 -14.37
C GLN A 42 -2.69 9.05 -14.76
N PHE A 43 -2.15 10.12 -15.31
CA PHE A 43 -0.76 10.19 -15.78
C PHE A 43 0.13 10.90 -14.77
N VAL A 44 1.43 10.62 -14.82
CA VAL A 44 2.38 11.15 -13.83
C VAL A 44 2.34 12.68 -13.74
N TRP A 45 2.21 13.41 -14.85
CA TRP A 45 2.18 14.88 -14.82
C TRP A 45 0.95 15.47 -14.12
N GLN A 46 -0.16 14.74 -14.05
CA GLN A 46 -1.35 15.12 -13.29
C GLN A 46 -1.13 14.93 -11.79
N LEU A 47 -0.25 13.98 -11.43
CA LEU A 47 0.05 13.62 -10.04
C LEU A 47 1.30 14.32 -9.49
N ILE A 48 2.11 15.00 -10.32
CA ILE A 48 3.30 15.75 -9.86
C ILE A 48 2.99 16.65 -8.65
N PRO A 49 1.88 17.43 -8.61
CA PRO A 49 1.55 18.27 -7.46
C PRO A 49 1.18 17.49 -6.18
N GLU A 50 0.95 16.19 -6.32
CA GLU A 50 0.52 15.28 -5.25
C GLU A 50 1.64 14.35 -4.77
N LEU A 51 2.72 14.21 -5.56
CA LEU A 51 3.85 13.37 -5.24
C LEU A 51 4.90 14.16 -4.47
N PRO A 52 5.56 13.55 -3.47
CA PRO A 52 6.71 14.18 -2.86
C PRO A 52 7.88 14.28 -3.85
N PRO A 53 8.89 15.14 -3.60
CA PRO A 53 10.00 15.33 -4.53
C PRO A 53 10.69 14.02 -4.94
N ALA A 54 10.91 13.10 -3.98
CA ALA A 54 11.47 11.77 -4.27
C ALA A 54 10.57 10.94 -5.21
N GLY A 55 9.25 11.01 -5.03
CA GLY A 55 8.26 10.34 -5.87
C GLY A 55 8.18 10.95 -7.28
N VAL A 56 8.31 12.28 -7.41
CA VAL A 56 8.40 12.97 -8.71
C VAL A 56 9.66 12.52 -9.47
N VAL A 57 10.82 12.51 -8.81
CA VAL A 57 12.07 12.05 -9.43
C VAL A 57 11.96 10.59 -9.86
N ALA A 58 11.43 9.71 -9.01
CA ALA A 58 11.26 8.29 -9.31
C ALA A 58 10.31 8.06 -10.50
N SER A 59 9.14 8.71 -10.49
CA SER A 59 8.13 8.55 -11.53
C SER A 59 8.59 9.07 -12.91
N LEU A 60 9.45 10.09 -12.94
CA LEU A 60 10.05 10.62 -14.18
C LEU A 60 11.36 9.93 -14.59
N ALA A 61 11.95 9.10 -13.73
CA ALA A 61 13.27 8.50 -13.97
C ALA A 61 13.34 7.65 -15.25
N PRO A 62 12.34 6.79 -15.60
CA PRO A 62 12.37 6.04 -16.85
C PRO A 62 12.33 6.95 -18.08
N THR A 63 11.49 7.99 -18.04
CA THR A 63 11.37 8.99 -19.11
C THR A 63 12.70 9.73 -19.30
N ALA A 64 13.30 10.18 -18.19
CA ALA A 64 14.59 10.87 -18.22
C ALA A 64 15.72 9.98 -18.74
N ALA A 65 15.76 8.70 -18.35
CA ALA A 65 16.72 7.74 -18.89
C ALA A 65 16.52 7.49 -20.39
N GLY A 66 15.27 7.36 -20.85
CA GLY A 66 14.92 7.25 -22.27
C GLY A 66 15.44 8.43 -23.08
N LEU A 67 15.15 9.66 -22.65
CA LEU A 67 15.64 10.89 -23.29
C LEU A 67 17.17 10.96 -23.29
N ALA A 68 17.82 10.65 -22.17
CA ALA A 68 19.28 10.63 -22.07
C ALA A 68 19.91 9.63 -23.05
N ILE A 69 19.33 8.44 -23.19
CA ILE A 69 19.78 7.40 -24.13
C ILE A 69 19.61 7.85 -25.59
N VAL A 70 18.48 8.47 -25.94
CA VAL A 70 18.24 9.00 -27.28
C VAL A 70 19.26 10.09 -27.62
N ILE A 71 19.43 11.08 -26.73
CA ILE A 71 20.38 12.19 -26.90
C ILE A 71 21.81 11.63 -27.03
N ALA A 72 22.21 10.71 -26.14
CA ALA A 72 23.52 10.08 -26.20
C ALA A 72 23.76 9.36 -27.53
N SER A 73 22.74 8.76 -28.15
CA SER A 73 22.87 8.07 -29.44
C SER A 73 23.29 9.00 -30.60
N PHE A 74 23.01 10.30 -30.48
CA PHE A 74 23.41 11.33 -31.45
C PHE A 74 24.75 11.98 -31.08
N LEU A 75 25.00 12.23 -29.79
CA LEU A 75 26.18 12.95 -29.34
C LEU A 75 27.43 12.07 -29.19
N THR A 76 27.26 10.81 -28.81
CA THR A 76 28.40 9.92 -28.55
C THR A 76 28.89 9.28 -29.84
N ARG A 77 30.15 9.56 -30.20
CA ARG A 77 30.79 8.96 -31.38
C ARG A 77 31.26 7.53 -31.10
N ARG A 78 31.75 7.27 -29.90
CA ARG A 78 32.34 5.99 -29.51
C ARG A 78 31.28 5.04 -28.94
N ALA A 79 31.17 3.84 -29.51
CA ALA A 79 30.13 2.88 -29.15
C ALA A 79 30.23 2.38 -27.70
N THR A 80 31.45 2.23 -27.17
CA THR A 80 31.68 1.83 -25.78
C THR A 80 31.23 2.90 -24.79
N SER A 81 31.42 4.19 -25.12
CA SER A 81 30.89 5.29 -24.32
C SER A 81 29.36 5.29 -24.33
N LEU A 82 28.74 5.11 -25.50
CA LEU A 82 27.28 4.97 -25.61
C LEU A 82 26.75 3.82 -24.76
N ALA A 83 27.36 2.63 -24.86
CA ALA A 83 26.96 1.45 -24.09
C ALA A 83 27.05 1.70 -22.57
N THR A 84 28.12 2.36 -22.13
CA THR A 84 28.31 2.73 -20.73
C THR A 84 27.24 3.71 -20.27
N THR A 85 26.93 4.73 -21.08
CA THR A 85 25.86 5.71 -20.79
C THR A 85 24.49 5.03 -20.71
N VAL A 86 24.18 4.08 -21.59
CA VAL A 86 22.93 3.31 -21.55
C VAL A 86 22.80 2.55 -20.23
N LEU A 87 23.80 1.77 -19.85
CA LEU A 87 23.76 0.99 -18.61
C LEU A 87 23.68 1.91 -17.38
N ALA A 88 24.41 3.03 -17.37
CA ALA A 88 24.36 4.01 -16.30
C ALA A 88 22.98 4.65 -16.15
N ALA A 89 22.37 5.08 -17.26
CA ALA A 89 21.03 5.68 -17.26
C ALA A 89 19.96 4.71 -16.76
N LEU A 90 20.00 3.45 -17.21
CA LEU A 90 19.05 2.42 -16.76
C LEU A 90 19.27 2.03 -15.30
N THR A 91 20.52 1.89 -14.86
CA THR A 91 20.86 1.59 -13.47
C THR A 91 20.41 2.72 -12.55
N LEU A 92 20.67 3.97 -12.95
CA LEU A 92 20.21 5.12 -12.20
C LEU A 92 18.68 5.16 -12.14
N ALA A 93 17.97 4.95 -13.26
CA ALA A 93 16.52 4.92 -13.23
C ALA A 93 15.96 3.84 -12.29
N ALA A 94 16.55 2.64 -12.30
CA ALA A 94 16.17 1.56 -11.37
C ALA A 94 16.41 1.94 -9.90
N LEU A 95 17.56 2.57 -9.59
CA LEU A 95 17.86 3.05 -8.23
C LEU A 95 16.90 4.16 -7.80
N LEU A 96 16.63 5.12 -8.69
CA LEU A 96 15.70 6.23 -8.40
C LEU A 96 14.29 5.72 -8.16
N LEU A 97 13.83 4.76 -8.96
CA LEU A 97 12.55 4.09 -8.77
C LEU A 97 12.48 3.36 -7.42
N GLN A 98 13.49 2.55 -7.09
CA GLN A 98 13.51 1.81 -5.82
C GLN A 98 13.47 2.77 -4.62
N LEU A 99 14.38 3.75 -4.59
CA LEU A 99 14.48 4.69 -3.48
C LEU A 99 13.23 5.56 -3.35
N GLY A 100 12.66 6.02 -4.47
CA GLY A 100 11.43 6.79 -4.43
C GLY A 100 10.18 5.97 -4.15
N ALA A 101 10.16 4.67 -4.48
CA ALA A 101 9.10 3.75 -4.07
C ALA A 101 9.07 3.58 -2.56
N ASP A 102 10.25 3.38 -1.96
CA ASP A 102 10.41 3.32 -0.52
C ASP A 102 9.99 4.64 0.13
N ALA A 103 10.39 5.79 -0.44
CA ALA A 103 9.98 7.11 0.05
C ALA A 103 8.46 7.32 0.00
N ALA A 104 7.85 7.03 -1.15
CA ALA A 104 6.42 7.25 -1.37
C ALA A 104 5.57 6.34 -0.47
N ALA A 105 6.03 5.11 -0.18
CA ALA A 105 5.40 4.22 0.77
C ALA A 105 5.23 4.85 2.17
N TRP A 106 6.08 5.81 2.55
CA TRP A 106 5.98 6.56 3.81
C TRP A 106 5.10 7.81 3.73
N GLU A 107 4.80 8.34 2.54
CA GLU A 107 4.20 9.68 2.36
C GLU A 107 2.86 9.68 1.59
N VAL A 108 2.17 8.54 1.55
CA VAL A 108 0.71 8.33 1.32
C VAL A 108 0.52 7.12 0.41
N LEU A 109 1.53 6.74 -0.39
CA LEU A 109 1.32 5.94 -1.61
C LEU A 109 2.52 5.09 -1.98
N ALA A 110 2.35 3.78 -2.05
CA ALA A 110 3.30 2.98 -2.81
C ALA A 110 3.38 3.50 -4.26
N VAL A 111 4.59 3.60 -4.80
CA VAL A 111 4.76 3.65 -6.26
C VAL A 111 4.02 2.45 -6.85
N PRO A 112 3.25 2.61 -7.95
CA PRO A 112 2.47 1.52 -8.54
C PRO A 112 3.29 0.24 -8.63
N GLU A 113 2.68 -0.92 -8.32
CA GLU A 113 3.37 -2.22 -8.42
C GLU A 113 3.98 -2.42 -9.84
N SER A 114 3.37 -1.82 -10.87
CA SER A 114 3.91 -1.82 -12.24
C SER A 114 5.30 -1.19 -12.39
N LEU A 115 5.70 -0.32 -11.45
CA LEU A 115 6.96 0.41 -11.40
C LEU A 115 7.89 -0.07 -10.28
N ALA A 116 7.36 -0.45 -9.11
CA ALA A 116 8.14 -0.78 -7.91
C ALA A 116 8.58 -2.25 -7.82
N ASP A 117 7.89 -3.16 -8.51
CA ASP A 117 7.90 -4.59 -8.15
C ASP A 117 8.60 -5.50 -9.17
N ARG A 118 9.47 -4.92 -10.02
CA ARG A 118 10.18 -5.67 -11.07
C ARG A 118 11.49 -6.25 -10.54
N SER A 119 11.67 -7.56 -10.68
CA SER A 119 12.94 -8.20 -10.32
C SER A 119 14.05 -7.85 -11.33
N THR A 120 14.83 -6.81 -11.03
CA THR A 120 16.03 -6.43 -11.79
C THR A 120 16.93 -7.64 -12.13
N PRO A 121 17.17 -8.61 -11.23
CA PRO A 121 18.00 -9.77 -11.56
C PRO A 121 17.42 -10.68 -12.65
N ALA A 122 16.09 -10.82 -12.77
CA ALA A 122 15.47 -11.61 -13.83
C ALA A 122 15.63 -10.94 -15.21
N LEU A 123 15.42 -9.62 -15.27
CA LEU A 123 15.61 -8.84 -16.50
C LEU A 123 17.07 -8.84 -16.96
N LEU A 124 18.00 -8.77 -16.00
CA LEU A 124 19.43 -8.94 -16.26
C LEU A 124 19.73 -10.34 -16.78
N ALA A 125 19.20 -11.40 -16.18
CA ALA A 125 19.43 -12.78 -16.65
C ALA A 125 19.04 -12.96 -18.13
N LEU A 126 17.88 -12.45 -18.53
CA LEU A 126 17.41 -12.54 -19.93
C LEU A 126 18.27 -11.68 -20.88
N SER A 127 18.57 -10.44 -20.50
CA SER A 127 19.37 -9.52 -21.32
C SER A 127 20.82 -10.02 -21.49
N LEU A 128 21.42 -10.51 -20.41
CA LEU A 128 22.75 -11.11 -20.41
C LEU A 128 22.77 -12.40 -21.22
N THR A 129 21.71 -13.21 -21.19
CA THR A 129 21.64 -14.40 -22.05
C THR A 129 21.65 -14.02 -23.53
N ALA A 130 20.83 -13.05 -23.94
CA ALA A 130 20.82 -12.57 -25.31
C ALA A 130 22.18 -12.01 -25.75
N ALA A 131 22.85 -11.22 -24.91
CA ALA A 131 24.19 -10.70 -25.15
C ALA A 131 25.23 -11.81 -25.25
N GLY A 132 25.24 -12.73 -24.29
CA GLY A 132 26.19 -13.84 -24.21
C GLY A 132 26.09 -14.78 -25.40
N VAL A 133 24.88 -15.16 -25.81
CA VAL A 133 24.64 -15.95 -27.04
C VAL A 133 25.15 -15.21 -28.27
N SER A 134 24.91 -13.90 -28.38
CA SER A 134 25.38 -13.08 -29.51
C SER A 134 26.91 -13.02 -29.60
N LEU A 135 27.59 -12.91 -28.45
CA LEU A 135 29.06 -12.93 -28.35
C LEU A 135 29.65 -14.28 -28.74
N MET A 136 28.95 -15.39 -28.47
CA MET A 136 29.44 -16.74 -28.75
C MET A 136 29.60 -17.08 -30.23
N PHE A 137 28.89 -16.37 -31.13
CA PHE A 137 29.05 -16.55 -32.58
C PHE A 137 30.42 -16.16 -33.10
N ARG A 138 31.16 -15.32 -32.35
CA ARG A 138 32.43 -14.74 -32.79
C ARG A 138 33.58 -15.47 -32.10
N PRO A 139 34.48 -16.15 -32.83
CA PRO A 139 35.55 -16.95 -32.22
C PRO A 139 36.35 -16.22 -31.14
N TRP A 140 36.71 -14.94 -31.38
CA TRP A 140 37.47 -14.12 -30.43
C TRP A 140 36.66 -13.66 -29.21
N ALA A 141 35.33 -13.55 -29.32
CA ALA A 141 34.46 -13.09 -28.24
C ALA A 141 33.83 -14.23 -27.40
N ARG A 142 34.10 -15.50 -27.73
CA ARG A 142 33.57 -16.66 -26.99
C ARG A 142 33.89 -16.64 -25.50
N ARG A 143 35.07 -16.17 -25.10
CA ARG A 143 35.43 -16.08 -23.68
C ARG A 143 34.53 -15.07 -22.94
N ALA A 144 34.30 -13.90 -23.53
CA ALA A 144 33.35 -12.93 -23.00
C ALA A 144 31.92 -13.49 -22.99
N GLY A 145 31.49 -14.16 -24.07
CA GLY A 145 30.17 -14.79 -24.14
C GLY A 145 29.91 -15.80 -23.01
N ARG A 146 30.89 -16.66 -22.70
CA ARG A 146 30.81 -17.59 -21.57
C ARG A 146 30.72 -16.88 -20.21
N ALA A 147 31.53 -15.84 -20.01
CA ALA A 147 31.49 -15.06 -18.77
C ALA A 147 30.12 -14.37 -18.59
N VAL A 148 29.59 -13.77 -19.67
CA VAL A 148 28.28 -13.11 -19.67
C VAL A 148 27.15 -14.11 -19.42
N LEU A 149 27.18 -15.31 -20.01
CA LEU A 149 26.19 -16.37 -19.73
C LEU A 149 26.27 -16.90 -18.30
N THR A 150 27.48 -17.00 -17.75
CA THR A 150 27.66 -17.39 -16.34
C THR A 150 27.05 -16.33 -15.41
N LEU A 151 27.26 -15.05 -15.72
CA LEU A 151 26.63 -13.94 -15.00
C LEU A 151 25.10 -13.93 -15.15
N ALA A 152 24.59 -14.35 -16.31
CA ALA A 152 23.15 -14.53 -16.54
C ALA A 152 22.56 -15.59 -15.60
N VAL A 153 23.22 -16.74 -15.47
CA VAL A 153 22.81 -17.79 -14.51
C VAL A 153 22.91 -17.31 -13.06
N ALA A 154 23.97 -16.60 -12.71
CA ALA A 154 24.10 -16.03 -11.36
C ALA A 154 22.99 -15.02 -11.04
N SER A 155 22.60 -14.20 -12.03
CA SER A 155 21.50 -13.24 -11.90
C SER A 155 20.14 -13.94 -11.78
N ALA A 156 19.93 -15.04 -12.50
CA ALA A 156 18.75 -15.89 -12.35
C ALA A 156 18.72 -16.53 -10.95
N ALA A 157 19.83 -17.11 -10.49
CA ALA A 157 19.92 -17.70 -9.15
C ALA A 157 19.63 -16.66 -8.06
N LEU A 158 20.17 -15.44 -8.19
CA LEU A 158 19.87 -14.33 -7.29
C LEU A 158 18.38 -13.99 -7.30
N PHE A 159 17.73 -13.93 -8.46
CA PHE A 159 16.28 -13.72 -8.54
C PHE A 159 15.50 -14.77 -7.73
N TYR A 160 15.82 -16.05 -7.88
CA TYR A 160 15.10 -17.13 -7.20
C TYR A 160 15.43 -17.25 -5.71
N ALA A 161 16.61 -16.81 -5.30
CA ALA A 161 17.06 -16.87 -3.90
C ALA A 161 16.68 -15.61 -3.09
N TRP A 162 16.49 -14.45 -3.73
CA TRP A 162 16.29 -13.19 -3.02
C TRP A 162 14.82 -13.01 -2.60
N PRO A 163 14.51 -12.86 -1.30
CA PRO A 163 13.15 -12.72 -0.81
C PRO A 163 12.66 -11.26 -0.95
N THR A 164 12.41 -10.80 -2.18
CA THR A 164 11.95 -9.42 -2.43
C THR A 164 10.63 -9.09 -1.71
N ARG A 165 9.80 -10.09 -1.42
CA ARG A 165 8.50 -9.93 -0.75
C ARG A 165 8.35 -10.83 0.49
N GLY A 166 9.43 -10.98 1.25
CA GLY A 166 9.46 -11.83 2.45
C GLY A 166 9.62 -13.33 2.14
N GLU A 167 9.46 -13.75 0.88
CA GLU A 167 9.72 -15.11 0.45
C GLU A 167 10.47 -15.14 -0.89
N ALA A 168 11.41 -16.08 -0.99
CA ALA A 168 12.19 -16.31 -2.20
C ALA A 168 11.30 -16.94 -3.29
N PRO A 169 11.33 -16.45 -4.56
CA PRO A 169 10.49 -16.99 -5.64
C PRO A 169 10.61 -18.50 -5.85
N LEU A 170 11.76 -19.10 -5.53
CA LEU A 170 11.95 -20.55 -5.58
C LEU A 170 11.00 -21.29 -4.64
N LEU A 171 10.81 -20.77 -3.42
CA LEU A 171 9.92 -21.38 -2.42
C LEU A 171 8.46 -21.24 -2.86
N THR A 172 8.09 -20.08 -3.39
CA THR A 172 6.74 -19.86 -3.97
C THR A 172 6.46 -20.83 -5.11
N LEU A 173 7.42 -21.06 -6.01
CA LEU A 173 7.28 -22.05 -7.09
C LEU A 173 7.19 -23.48 -6.55
N GLY A 174 8.01 -23.83 -5.55
CA GLY A 174 7.93 -25.13 -4.89
C GLY A 174 6.55 -25.39 -4.28
N ARG A 175 5.97 -24.40 -3.59
CA ARG A 175 4.62 -24.50 -3.02
C ARG A 175 3.53 -24.55 -4.09
N ALA A 176 3.63 -23.73 -5.13
CA ALA A 176 2.68 -23.76 -6.26
C ALA A 176 2.66 -25.13 -6.94
N LEU A 177 3.82 -25.77 -7.10
CA LEU A 177 3.94 -27.12 -7.63
C LEU A 177 3.42 -28.18 -6.64
N ALA A 178 3.63 -28.00 -5.34
CA ALA A 178 3.13 -28.92 -4.31
C ALA A 178 1.59 -28.94 -4.23
N VAL A 179 0.93 -27.81 -4.49
CA VAL A 179 -0.55 -27.68 -4.49
C VAL A 179 -1.16 -28.16 -5.82
N LEU A 180 -0.37 -28.35 -6.87
CA LEU A 180 -0.86 -28.79 -8.18
C LEU A 180 -1.84 -29.99 -8.14
N PRO A 181 -1.57 -31.12 -7.43
CA PRO A 181 -2.50 -32.24 -7.35
C PRO A 181 -3.81 -31.93 -6.60
N GLU A 182 -3.84 -30.88 -5.78
CA GLU A 182 -5.01 -30.45 -5.00
C GLU A 182 -5.95 -29.54 -5.80
N LEU A 183 -5.53 -29.07 -6.98
CA LEU A 183 -6.36 -28.20 -7.82
C LEU A 183 -7.57 -28.95 -8.38
N PRO A 184 -8.78 -28.36 -8.36
CA PRO A 184 -10.04 -29.08 -8.58
C PRO A 184 -10.29 -29.48 -10.04
N SER A 185 -9.45 -29.06 -10.99
CA SER A 185 -9.58 -29.45 -12.40
C SER A 185 -8.24 -29.49 -13.13
N PHE A 186 -8.15 -30.34 -14.15
CA PHE A 186 -6.99 -30.43 -15.05
C PHE A 186 -6.68 -29.10 -15.76
N GLY A 187 -7.70 -28.30 -16.08
CA GLY A 187 -7.50 -26.98 -16.68
C GLY A 187 -6.75 -26.02 -15.75
N LEU A 188 -7.05 -26.03 -14.45
CA LEU A 188 -6.32 -25.23 -13.46
C LEU A 188 -4.89 -25.75 -13.26
N GLN A 189 -4.70 -27.06 -13.29
CA GLN A 189 -3.36 -27.68 -13.24
C GLN A 189 -2.51 -27.24 -14.43
N LEU A 190 -3.05 -27.32 -15.65
CA LEU A 190 -2.34 -26.87 -16.85
C LEU A 190 -2.05 -25.37 -16.81
N GLY A 191 -3.01 -24.57 -16.33
CA GLY A 191 -2.82 -23.13 -16.12
C GLY A 191 -1.69 -22.83 -15.12
N MET A 192 -1.65 -23.53 -14.00
CA MET A 192 -0.58 -23.40 -13.00
C MET A 192 0.78 -23.83 -13.57
N LEU A 193 0.84 -24.95 -14.29
CA LEU A 193 2.06 -25.41 -14.97
C LEU A 193 2.58 -24.39 -15.99
N PHE A 194 1.67 -23.75 -16.73
CA PHE A 194 2.04 -22.67 -17.64
C PHE A 194 2.62 -21.46 -16.88
N ILE A 195 1.99 -21.05 -15.78
CA ILE A 195 2.52 -19.97 -14.92
C ILE A 195 3.90 -20.33 -14.37
N VAL A 196 4.10 -21.57 -13.89
CA VAL A 196 5.40 -22.05 -13.42
C VAL A 196 6.44 -22.02 -14.53
N LEU A 197 6.10 -22.44 -15.75
CA LEU A 197 7.01 -22.39 -16.90
C LEU A 197 7.44 -20.95 -17.23
N VAL A 198 6.48 -20.01 -17.24
CA VAL A 198 6.76 -18.58 -17.45
C VAL A 198 7.63 -18.03 -16.32
N ALA A 199 7.33 -18.40 -15.07
CA ALA A 199 8.08 -17.97 -13.91
C ALA A 199 9.49 -18.56 -13.86
N LEU A 200 9.73 -19.74 -14.45
CA LEU A 200 11.04 -20.39 -14.60
C LEU A 200 11.85 -19.86 -15.81
N TRP A 201 11.24 -19.04 -16.67
CA TRP A 201 11.86 -18.53 -17.90
C TRP A 201 13.22 -17.85 -17.69
N PRO A 202 13.40 -16.98 -16.66
CA PRO A 202 14.69 -16.37 -16.36
C PRO A 202 15.81 -17.35 -16.03
N LEU A 203 15.51 -18.60 -15.62
CA LEU A 203 16.51 -19.65 -15.38
C LEU A 203 16.70 -20.56 -16.59
N LEU A 204 15.60 -21.00 -17.22
CA LEU A 204 15.63 -21.96 -18.32
C LEU A 204 16.42 -21.43 -19.52
N ILE A 205 16.27 -20.14 -19.83
CA ILE A 205 16.92 -19.51 -20.99
C ILE A 205 18.45 -19.41 -20.84
N PRO A 206 19.01 -18.89 -19.73
CA PRO A 206 20.46 -18.93 -19.49
C PRO A 206 21.04 -20.35 -19.49
N LEU A 207 20.35 -21.33 -18.89
CA LEU A 207 20.79 -22.72 -18.86
C LEU A 207 20.80 -23.35 -20.25
N ALA A 208 19.78 -23.08 -21.07
CA ALA A 208 19.78 -23.45 -22.48
C ALA A 208 20.95 -22.80 -23.22
N GLY A 209 21.27 -21.52 -22.93
CA GLY A 209 22.44 -20.83 -23.44
C GLY A 209 23.74 -21.54 -23.10
N LEU A 210 23.95 -21.91 -21.83
CA LEU A 210 25.12 -22.69 -21.41
C LEU A 210 25.16 -24.08 -22.07
N HIS A 211 24.02 -24.74 -22.25
CA HIS A 211 23.96 -26.02 -22.94
C HIS A 211 24.34 -25.89 -24.43
N THR A 212 23.88 -24.84 -25.11
CA THR A 212 24.25 -24.57 -26.50
C THR A 212 25.74 -24.34 -26.70
N LEU A 213 26.50 -23.95 -25.65
CA LEU A 213 27.97 -23.84 -25.70
C LEU A 213 28.67 -25.15 -26.08
N ARG A 214 28.01 -26.29 -25.88
CA ARG A 214 28.56 -27.61 -26.21
C ARG A 214 28.52 -27.93 -27.71
N ARG A 215 27.78 -27.14 -28.50
CA ARG A 215 27.63 -27.36 -29.94
C ARG A 215 28.42 -26.29 -30.72
N PRO A 216 29.08 -26.64 -31.83
CA PRO A 216 29.68 -25.64 -32.71
C PRO A 216 28.58 -24.70 -33.22
N PRO A 217 28.77 -23.37 -33.17
CA PRO A 217 27.73 -22.43 -33.60
C PRO A 217 27.50 -22.58 -35.11
N THR A 218 26.29 -23.00 -35.49
CA THR A 218 25.84 -22.92 -36.88
C THR A 218 25.35 -21.50 -37.18
N ARG A 219 25.45 -21.06 -38.44
CA ARG A 219 25.03 -19.71 -38.87
C ARG A 219 23.54 -19.38 -38.60
N GLU A 220 22.74 -20.37 -38.19
CA GLU A 220 21.28 -20.32 -38.10
C GLU A 220 20.69 -20.22 -36.67
N GLN A 221 21.45 -19.86 -35.63
CA GLN A 221 20.88 -19.80 -34.27
C GLN A 221 20.74 -18.42 -33.62
N PRO A 222 20.16 -17.39 -34.29
CA PRO A 222 19.64 -16.21 -33.60
C PRO A 222 18.39 -16.53 -32.74
N VAL A 223 17.89 -17.77 -32.79
CA VAL A 223 16.65 -18.21 -32.14
C VAL A 223 16.70 -18.09 -30.62
N LEU A 224 17.78 -18.51 -29.96
CA LEU A 224 17.86 -18.42 -28.49
C LEU A 224 17.96 -16.97 -28.00
N ALA A 225 18.71 -16.12 -28.71
CA ALA A 225 18.75 -14.69 -28.43
C ALA A 225 17.38 -14.05 -28.65
N ALA A 226 16.65 -14.47 -29.69
CA ALA A 226 15.27 -14.04 -29.94
C ALA A 226 14.32 -14.49 -28.82
N PHE A 227 14.40 -15.74 -28.35
CA PHE A 227 13.60 -16.22 -27.21
C PHE A 227 13.91 -15.48 -25.91
N ALA A 228 15.17 -15.13 -25.66
CA ALA A 228 15.57 -14.35 -24.50
C ALA A 228 15.00 -12.91 -24.53
N LEU A 229 14.98 -12.28 -25.72
CA LEU A 229 14.50 -10.90 -25.89
C LEU A 229 12.98 -10.78 -26.05
N TYR A 230 12.37 -11.70 -26.79
CA TYR A 230 10.98 -11.60 -27.26
C TYR A 230 10.06 -12.69 -26.70
N GLY A 231 10.60 -13.75 -26.09
CA GLY A 231 9.77 -14.84 -25.55
C GLY A 231 8.83 -14.36 -24.44
N LEU A 232 9.37 -13.71 -23.41
CA LEU A 232 8.56 -13.16 -22.32
C LEU A 232 7.58 -12.07 -22.80
N PRO A 233 8.01 -11.05 -23.58
CA PRO A 233 7.07 -10.10 -24.20
C PRO A 233 5.97 -10.76 -25.05
N GLY A 234 6.30 -11.80 -25.81
CA GLY A 234 5.34 -12.54 -26.63
C GLY A 234 4.29 -13.25 -25.79
N ILE A 235 4.69 -13.89 -24.69
CA ILE A 235 3.78 -14.51 -23.72
C ILE A 235 2.85 -13.45 -23.11
N LEU A 236 3.41 -12.31 -22.68
CA LEU A 236 2.62 -11.20 -22.13
C LEU A 236 1.62 -10.64 -23.15
N LEU A 237 1.99 -10.58 -24.43
CA LEU A 237 1.10 -10.16 -25.51
C LEU A 237 -0.09 -11.11 -25.68
N MET A 238 0.09 -12.41 -25.48
CA MET A 238 -1.03 -13.37 -25.48
C MET A 238 -2.02 -13.09 -24.35
N PHE A 239 -1.53 -12.73 -23.15
CA PHE A 239 -2.39 -12.32 -22.04
C PHE A 239 -3.12 -11.00 -22.32
N ALA A 240 -2.43 -10.01 -22.90
CA ALA A 240 -3.06 -8.76 -23.31
C ALA A 240 -4.13 -8.98 -24.40
N TYR A 241 -3.87 -9.86 -25.37
CA TYR A 241 -4.84 -10.24 -26.40
C TYR A 241 -6.09 -10.89 -25.82
N ARG A 242 -5.95 -11.74 -24.79
CA ARG A 242 -7.11 -12.29 -24.06
C ARG A 242 -7.95 -11.18 -23.41
N GLY A 243 -7.30 -10.16 -22.83
CA GLY A 243 -7.98 -8.98 -22.30
C GLY A 243 -8.74 -8.19 -23.36
N PHE A 244 -8.15 -8.04 -24.55
CA PHE A 244 -8.79 -7.41 -25.71
C PHE A 244 -10.07 -8.16 -26.15
N MET A 245 -10.02 -9.49 -26.23
CA MET A 245 -11.17 -10.31 -26.61
C MET A 245 -12.30 -10.30 -25.57
N GLY A 246 -12.01 -9.96 -24.31
CA GLY A 246 -12.98 -9.88 -23.21
C GLY A 246 -13.79 -8.58 -23.13
N ALA A 247 -13.81 -7.76 -24.18
CA ALA A 247 -14.43 -6.43 -24.23
C ALA A 247 -13.87 -5.41 -23.21
N GLN A 248 -12.72 -5.68 -22.59
CA GLN A 248 -12.00 -4.76 -21.70
C GLN A 248 -11.01 -3.87 -22.48
N ALA A 249 -11.43 -3.34 -23.63
CA ALA A 249 -10.61 -2.47 -24.48
C ALA A 249 -10.50 -1.04 -23.90
N GLY A 250 -9.97 -0.92 -22.68
CA GLY A 250 -9.80 0.33 -21.95
C GLY A 250 -8.34 0.69 -21.67
N ALA A 251 -8.14 1.66 -20.78
CA ALA A 251 -6.81 2.13 -20.37
C ALA A 251 -5.87 1.01 -19.87
N ALA A 252 -6.41 -0.04 -19.26
CA ALA A 252 -5.65 -1.17 -18.76
C ALA A 252 -4.97 -1.97 -19.88
N LEU A 253 -5.64 -2.17 -21.02
CA LEU A 253 -5.05 -2.86 -22.17
C LEU A 253 -3.93 -2.02 -22.79
N TRP A 254 -4.15 -0.71 -22.96
CA TRP A 254 -3.12 0.21 -23.45
C TRP A 254 -1.90 0.23 -22.53
N ALA A 255 -2.12 0.28 -21.21
CA ALA A 255 -1.04 0.20 -20.23
C ALA A 255 -0.26 -1.12 -20.33
N ALA A 256 -0.96 -2.25 -20.53
CA ALA A 256 -0.32 -3.55 -20.72
C ALA A 256 0.53 -3.59 -22.00
N LEU A 257 -0.02 -3.15 -23.14
CA LEU A 257 0.72 -3.10 -24.41
C LEU A 257 1.95 -2.19 -24.34
N LEU A 258 1.81 -0.99 -23.77
CA LEU A 258 2.92 -0.07 -23.60
C LEU A 258 3.99 -0.67 -22.65
N THR A 259 3.57 -1.35 -21.59
CA THR A 259 4.48 -2.07 -20.69
C THR A 259 5.28 -3.16 -21.40
N ILE A 260 4.65 -3.92 -22.30
CA ILE A 260 5.31 -4.95 -23.12
C ILE A 260 6.36 -4.31 -24.05
N VAL A 261 6.03 -3.17 -24.69
CA VAL A 261 6.96 -2.42 -25.53
C VAL A 261 8.16 -1.91 -24.73
N ILE A 262 7.91 -1.30 -23.56
CA ILE A 262 8.93 -0.81 -22.63
C ILE A 262 9.84 -1.95 -22.16
N LEU A 263 9.27 -3.09 -21.78
CA LEU A 263 10.03 -4.26 -21.35
C LEU A 263 10.94 -4.77 -22.47
N THR A 264 10.40 -4.87 -23.69
CA THR A 264 11.18 -5.31 -24.87
C THR A 264 12.32 -4.34 -25.17
N ALA A 265 12.06 -3.03 -25.10
CA ALA A 265 13.05 -1.99 -25.27
C ALA A 265 14.18 -2.11 -24.24
N LEU A 266 13.84 -2.30 -22.96
CA LEU A 266 14.81 -2.48 -21.87
C LEU A 266 15.71 -3.69 -22.13
N LEU A 267 15.14 -4.85 -22.44
CA LEU A 267 15.89 -6.08 -22.72
C LEU A 267 16.84 -5.89 -23.91
N CYS A 268 16.38 -5.27 -25.00
CA CYS A 268 17.18 -5.01 -26.19
C CYS A 268 18.33 -4.03 -25.93
N LEU A 269 18.08 -2.96 -25.16
CA LEU A 269 19.08 -1.96 -24.80
C LEU A 269 20.20 -2.56 -23.95
N VAL A 270 19.84 -3.26 -22.87
CA VAL A 270 20.82 -3.90 -21.98
C VAL A 270 21.62 -4.95 -22.74
N ALA A 271 20.96 -5.82 -23.52
CA ALA A 271 21.64 -6.84 -24.30
C ALA A 271 22.65 -6.25 -25.29
N SER A 272 22.27 -5.20 -26.04
CA SER A 272 23.21 -4.56 -26.99
C SER A 272 24.33 -3.79 -26.32
N ALA A 273 24.07 -3.14 -25.19
CA ALA A 273 25.13 -2.44 -24.46
C ALA A 273 26.17 -3.43 -23.91
N VAL A 274 25.72 -4.56 -23.35
CA VAL A 274 26.59 -5.63 -22.86
C VAL A 274 27.33 -6.32 -24.01
N GLU A 275 26.68 -6.57 -25.16
CA GLU A 275 27.34 -7.11 -26.36
C GLU A 275 28.51 -6.21 -26.79
N VAL A 276 28.29 -4.90 -26.93
CA VAL A 276 29.33 -3.94 -27.33
C VAL A 276 30.48 -3.88 -26.31
N LEU A 277 30.18 -3.87 -25.01
CA LEU A 277 31.20 -3.85 -23.96
C LEU A 277 31.98 -5.16 -23.90
N GLY A 278 31.31 -6.30 -24.04
CA GLY A 278 31.92 -7.62 -24.07
C GLY A 278 32.90 -7.78 -25.23
N GLU A 279 32.54 -7.30 -26.42
CA GLU A 279 33.44 -7.29 -27.58
C GLU A 279 34.63 -6.37 -27.39
N ALA A 280 34.39 -5.14 -26.89
CA ALA A 280 35.45 -4.17 -26.66
C ALA A 280 36.43 -4.61 -25.56
N TRP A 281 35.99 -5.43 -24.61
CA TRP A 281 36.82 -5.95 -23.54
C TRP A 281 37.86 -6.96 -24.02
N VAL A 282 37.48 -7.83 -24.97
CA VAL A 282 38.37 -8.90 -25.47
C VAL A 282 39.14 -8.53 -26.73
N THR A 283 38.78 -7.40 -27.36
CA THR A 283 39.38 -6.96 -28.61
C THR A 283 40.33 -5.79 -28.36
N PRO A 284 41.59 -5.85 -28.84
CA PRO A 284 42.51 -4.72 -28.75
C PRO A 284 41.92 -3.45 -29.37
N GLU A 285 42.09 -2.30 -28.72
CA GLU A 285 41.49 -1.03 -29.14
C GLU A 285 41.86 -0.63 -30.58
N ALA A 286 43.10 -0.92 -30.99
CA ALA A 286 43.59 -0.67 -32.35
C ALA A 286 42.81 -1.48 -33.43
N ALA A 287 42.26 -2.65 -33.08
CA ALA A 287 41.53 -3.49 -34.02
C ALA A 287 40.04 -3.10 -34.17
N LEU A 288 39.52 -2.23 -33.30
CA LEU A 288 38.12 -1.82 -33.30
C LEU A 288 37.83 -0.63 -34.24
N GLU A 289 38.87 0.02 -34.81
CA GLU A 289 38.76 1.17 -35.72
C GLU A 289 37.76 2.26 -35.23
N GLN A 290 37.74 2.52 -33.91
CA GLN A 290 36.74 3.42 -33.31
C GLN A 290 37.06 4.90 -33.55
N PRO A 291 36.03 5.75 -33.72
CA PRO A 291 36.22 7.19 -33.76
C PRO A 291 36.73 7.73 -32.41
N GLN A 292 37.45 8.85 -32.46
CA GLN A 292 37.93 9.55 -31.25
C GLN A 292 36.76 9.88 -30.31
N GLY A 293 36.95 9.59 -29.02
CA GLY A 293 35.95 9.79 -27.97
C GLY A 293 36.51 9.42 -26.60
N LEU A 294 35.69 9.53 -25.56
CA LEU A 294 36.11 9.22 -24.19
C LEU A 294 36.57 7.75 -24.08
N PRO A 295 37.79 7.49 -23.58
CA PRO A 295 38.24 6.12 -23.36
C PRO A 295 37.33 5.42 -22.36
N LEU A 296 37.13 4.11 -22.55
CA LEU A 296 36.18 3.30 -21.78
C LEU A 296 36.33 3.51 -20.25
N ARG A 297 37.56 3.56 -19.75
CA ARG A 297 37.84 3.79 -18.31
C ARG A 297 37.29 5.13 -17.80
N ARG A 298 37.46 6.21 -18.58
CA ARG A 298 36.95 7.55 -18.20
C ARG A 298 35.43 7.62 -18.34
N ALA A 299 34.86 7.01 -19.38
CA ALA A 299 33.42 6.91 -19.54
C ALA A 299 32.77 6.13 -18.38
N LEU A 300 33.39 5.02 -17.96
CA LEU A 300 32.95 4.22 -16.81
C LEU A 300 33.06 5.00 -15.50
N ALA A 301 34.19 5.67 -15.26
CA ALA A 301 34.37 6.49 -14.06
C ALA A 301 33.32 7.63 -13.98
N ALA A 302 33.07 8.33 -15.09
CA ALA A 302 32.05 9.38 -15.14
C ALA A 302 30.63 8.83 -14.91
N ALA A 303 30.31 7.68 -15.52
CA ALA A 303 29.04 6.99 -15.31
C ALA A 303 28.83 6.56 -13.85
N LEU A 304 29.83 5.93 -13.24
CA LEU A 304 29.76 5.51 -11.83
C LEU A 304 29.63 6.71 -10.89
N ALA A 305 30.37 7.80 -11.15
CA ALA A 305 30.25 9.03 -10.38
C ALA A 305 28.83 9.63 -10.48
N ALA A 306 28.24 9.68 -11.68
CA ALA A 306 26.88 10.18 -11.88
C ALA A 306 25.82 9.31 -11.18
N VAL A 307 25.91 7.99 -11.31
CA VAL A 307 25.01 7.04 -10.62
C VAL A 307 25.11 7.21 -9.12
N THR A 308 26.33 7.31 -8.58
CA THR A 308 26.56 7.46 -7.13
C THR A 308 26.03 8.79 -6.60
N LEU A 309 26.33 9.90 -7.29
CA LEU A 309 25.89 11.24 -6.88
C LEU A 309 24.36 11.35 -6.87
N LEU A 310 23.72 10.96 -7.97
CA LEU A 310 22.27 11.08 -8.13
C LEU A 310 21.52 10.05 -7.27
N GLY A 311 22.06 8.84 -7.13
CA GLY A 311 21.53 7.85 -6.19
C GLY A 311 21.63 8.32 -4.74
N ALA A 312 22.74 8.95 -4.34
CA ALA A 312 22.89 9.51 -2.99
C ALA A 312 21.94 10.70 -2.76
N ALA A 313 21.79 11.60 -3.74
CA ALA A 313 20.83 12.70 -3.67
C ALA A 313 19.40 12.19 -3.49
N GLN A 314 19.00 11.19 -4.29
CA GLN A 314 17.70 10.55 -4.14
C GLN A 314 17.55 9.85 -2.78
N TRP A 315 18.57 9.15 -2.30
CA TRP A 315 18.53 8.52 -0.99
C TRP A 315 18.31 9.53 0.13
N VAL A 316 18.91 10.71 0.05
CA VAL A 316 18.66 11.83 0.99
C VAL A 316 17.22 12.34 0.87
N LEU A 317 16.71 12.54 -0.35
CA LEU A 317 15.32 12.95 -0.58
C LEU A 317 14.30 11.88 -0.16
N SER A 318 14.71 10.62 -0.19
CA SER A 318 13.86 9.45 0.13
C SER A 318 13.86 9.09 1.61
N ARG A 319 14.62 9.82 2.43
CA ARG A 319 14.58 9.60 3.87
C ARG A 319 13.17 9.90 4.36
N PRO A 320 12.60 9.04 5.23
CA PRO A 320 11.32 9.36 5.83
C PRO A 320 11.43 10.73 6.48
N PRO A 321 10.41 11.60 6.32
CA PRO A 321 10.41 12.89 7.00
C PRO A 321 10.64 12.63 8.48
N SER A 322 11.37 13.54 9.16
CA SER A 322 11.56 13.42 10.61
C SER A 322 10.17 13.36 11.24
N LYS A 323 9.80 12.14 11.63
CA LYS A 323 8.49 11.81 12.13
C LYS A 323 8.28 12.70 13.35
N GLY A 324 7.44 13.73 13.21
CA GLY A 324 7.22 14.80 14.20
C GLY A 324 6.58 14.28 15.49
N VAL A 325 7.37 13.55 16.28
CA VAL A 325 7.01 12.98 17.59
C VAL A 325 7.10 14.03 18.70
N THR A 326 7.74 15.16 18.42
CA THR A 326 7.82 16.31 19.32
C THR A 326 6.64 17.26 19.07
N TRP A 327 5.63 17.16 19.94
CA TRP A 327 4.59 18.15 20.12
C TRP A 327 4.78 18.85 21.46
N THR A 328 5.14 20.12 21.42
CA THR A 328 5.04 21.01 22.58
C THR A 328 3.61 21.53 22.66
N LEU A 329 2.81 20.96 23.56
CA LEU A 329 1.42 21.35 23.74
C LEU A 329 1.31 22.64 24.57
N GLN A 330 0.80 23.70 23.97
CA GLN A 330 0.28 24.86 24.69
C GLN A 330 -1.12 24.56 25.24
N GLN A 331 -1.59 25.40 26.16
CA GLN A 331 -2.97 25.32 26.64
C GLN A 331 -3.96 25.58 25.48
N PRO A 332 -5.06 24.83 25.39
CA PRO A 332 -6.10 25.09 24.41
C PRO A 332 -6.69 26.49 24.60
N THR A 333 -6.94 27.18 23.50
CA THR A 333 -7.55 28.51 23.47
C THR A 333 -8.97 28.45 22.92
N ALA A 334 -9.86 29.33 23.40
CA ALA A 334 -11.23 29.42 22.90
C ALA A 334 -11.29 29.71 21.39
N ASP A 335 -10.34 30.51 20.87
CA ASP A 335 -10.23 30.78 19.44
C ASP A 335 -9.81 29.53 18.64
N GLY A 336 -8.92 28.70 19.18
CA GLY A 336 -8.55 27.41 18.58
C GLY A 336 -9.72 26.43 18.57
N ASP A 337 -10.45 26.35 19.69
CA ASP A 337 -11.63 25.51 19.80
C ASP A 337 -12.71 25.91 18.79
N LYS A 338 -12.94 27.22 18.64
CA LYS A 338 -13.84 27.76 17.61
C LYS A 338 -13.34 27.45 16.20
N LEU A 339 -12.04 27.62 15.92
CA LEU A 339 -11.47 27.32 14.61
C LEU A 339 -11.68 25.86 14.21
N PHE A 340 -11.28 24.92 15.06
CA PHE A 340 -11.26 23.49 14.74
C PHE A 340 -12.60 22.80 14.99
N GLY A 341 -13.36 23.22 15.99
CA GLY A 341 -14.65 22.65 16.36
C GLY A 341 -15.83 23.18 15.54
N GLU A 342 -15.82 24.47 15.18
CA GLU A 342 -16.95 25.11 14.51
C GLU A 342 -16.64 25.50 13.07
N LEU A 343 -15.61 26.35 12.85
CA LEU A 343 -15.36 26.95 11.54
C LEU A 343 -14.90 25.91 10.51
N LEU A 344 -13.98 25.01 10.89
CA LEU A 344 -13.47 23.97 10.00
C LEU A 344 -14.58 22.98 9.65
N HIS A 345 -15.43 22.64 10.61
CA HIS A 345 -16.61 21.81 10.39
C HIS A 345 -17.62 22.50 9.45
N ALA A 346 -17.94 23.77 9.69
CA ALA A 346 -18.88 24.55 8.89
C ALA A 346 -18.42 24.67 7.44
N TRP A 347 -17.12 24.94 7.21
CA TRP A 347 -16.53 24.91 5.88
C TRP A 347 -16.63 23.53 5.22
N GLY A 348 -16.28 22.46 5.94
CA GLY A 348 -16.40 21.09 5.44
C GLY A 348 -17.83 20.72 5.03
N GLN A 349 -18.83 21.10 5.84
CA GLN A 349 -20.25 20.88 5.53
C GLN A 349 -20.74 21.75 4.37
N ALA A 350 -20.32 23.01 4.29
CA ALA A 350 -20.63 23.86 3.14
C ALA A 350 -20.10 23.23 1.84
N ARG A 351 -18.86 22.73 1.87
CA ARG A 351 -18.22 22.07 0.73
C ARG A 351 -18.93 20.79 0.33
N LEU A 352 -19.24 19.90 1.28
CA LEU A 352 -19.98 18.66 1.00
C LEU A 352 -21.38 18.93 0.45
N ARG A 353 -22.10 19.94 0.97
CA ARG A 353 -23.40 20.34 0.44
C ARG A 353 -23.29 20.91 -0.97
N TRP A 354 -22.27 21.72 -1.23
CA TRP A 354 -22.00 22.27 -2.55
C TRP A 354 -21.67 21.16 -3.56
N ASP A 355 -20.75 20.26 -3.23
CA ASP A 355 -20.35 19.13 -4.08
C ASP A 355 -21.56 18.25 -4.47
N ARG A 356 -22.44 17.95 -3.51
CA ARG A 356 -23.70 17.23 -3.76
C ARG A 356 -24.70 17.98 -4.65
N ARG A 357 -24.66 19.32 -4.68
CA ARG A 357 -25.64 20.19 -5.39
C ARG A 357 -25.16 20.70 -6.74
N VAL A 358 -23.87 20.96 -6.93
CA VAL A 358 -23.33 21.49 -8.20
C VAL A 358 -23.66 20.57 -9.36
N ARG A 359 -23.59 19.26 -9.14
CA ARG A 359 -23.83 18.28 -10.20
C ARG A 359 -25.32 18.09 -10.52
N THR A 360 -26.23 18.53 -9.64
CA THR A 360 -27.67 18.49 -9.93
C THR A 360 -28.20 19.80 -10.53
N GLN A 361 -27.69 20.98 -10.15
CA GLN A 361 -28.32 22.26 -10.50
C GLN A 361 -27.38 23.47 -10.70
N SER A 362 -26.05 23.31 -10.81
CA SER A 362 -25.12 24.43 -11.07
C SER A 362 -25.35 25.67 -10.20
N ALA A 363 -25.62 25.50 -8.91
CA ALA A 363 -26.03 26.61 -8.04
C ALA A 363 -24.82 27.45 -7.57
N ALA A 364 -24.57 28.57 -8.24
CA ALA A 364 -23.57 29.58 -7.84
C ALA A 364 -23.67 29.96 -6.34
N GLY A 365 -24.87 29.95 -5.76
CA GLY A 365 -25.10 30.25 -4.34
C GLY A 365 -24.39 29.28 -3.37
N GLY A 366 -24.25 28.00 -3.71
CA GLY A 366 -23.50 27.06 -2.87
C GLY A 366 -22.00 27.38 -2.83
N LEU A 367 -21.43 27.81 -3.95
CA LEU A 367 -20.02 28.20 -4.03
C LEU A 367 -19.75 29.47 -3.21
N VAL A 368 -20.69 30.42 -3.19
CA VAL A 368 -20.61 31.62 -2.35
C VAL A 368 -20.53 31.24 -0.88
N ALA A 369 -21.35 30.29 -0.41
CA ALA A 369 -21.31 29.81 0.97
C ALA A 369 -19.97 29.13 1.32
N VAL A 370 -19.43 28.31 0.41
CA VAL A 370 -18.09 27.69 0.59
C VAL A 370 -17.00 28.74 0.70
N LYS A 371 -16.99 29.73 -0.20
CA LYS A 371 -15.99 30.81 -0.20
C LYS A 371 -16.09 31.70 1.04
N ALA A 372 -17.31 32.01 1.49
CA ALA A 372 -17.54 32.77 2.72
C ALA A 372 -16.98 32.03 3.94
N ALA A 373 -17.33 30.74 4.10
CA ALA A 373 -16.82 29.90 5.19
C ALA A 373 -15.29 29.75 5.13
N ALA A 374 -14.71 29.58 3.93
CA ALA A 374 -13.27 29.51 3.73
C ALA A 374 -12.55 30.81 4.16
N ARG A 375 -13.12 31.98 3.83
CA ARG A 375 -12.55 33.28 4.22
C ARG A 375 -12.57 33.45 5.74
N GLU A 376 -13.68 33.11 6.39
CA GLU A 376 -13.80 33.19 7.84
C GLU A 376 -12.82 32.25 8.54
N LEU A 377 -12.75 30.98 8.10
CA LEU A 377 -11.82 29.98 8.59
C LEU A 377 -10.36 30.45 8.44
N THR A 378 -9.97 30.94 7.26
CA THR A 378 -8.61 31.44 6.98
C THR A 378 -8.26 32.67 7.83
N THR A 379 -9.22 33.58 8.02
CA THR A 379 -9.02 34.79 8.83
C THR A 379 -8.85 34.44 10.31
N ALA A 380 -9.64 33.49 10.83
CA ALA A 380 -9.49 32.99 12.19
C ALA A 380 -8.14 32.26 12.38
N ALA A 381 -7.73 31.45 11.41
CA ALA A 381 -6.44 30.77 11.42
C ALA A 381 -5.25 31.74 11.47
N HIS A 382 -5.25 32.80 10.64
CA HIS A 382 -4.21 33.83 10.66
C HIS A 382 -4.09 34.57 12.00
N ARG A 383 -5.20 34.74 12.73
CA ARG A 383 -5.19 35.37 14.06
C ARG A 383 -4.54 34.50 15.12
N LEU A 384 -4.65 33.18 14.99
CA LEU A 384 -3.98 32.22 15.89
C LEU A 384 -2.50 32.09 15.56
N ASP A 385 -2.17 31.86 14.29
CA ASP A 385 -0.79 31.76 13.81
C ASP A 385 -0.73 32.07 12.30
N PRO A 386 0.21 32.92 11.83
CA PRO A 386 0.35 33.23 10.41
C PRO A 386 0.65 32.02 9.53
N GLY A 387 1.45 31.06 10.01
CA GLY A 387 1.78 29.83 9.29
C GLY A 387 0.57 28.90 9.15
N LEU A 388 -0.22 28.74 10.21
CA LEU A 388 -1.50 28.04 10.17
C LEU A 388 -2.48 28.73 9.21
N GLY A 389 -2.53 30.06 9.24
CA GLY A 389 -3.31 30.88 8.32
C GLY A 389 -3.00 30.57 6.85
N GLN A 390 -1.71 30.48 6.50
CA GLN A 390 -1.25 30.12 5.16
C GLN A 390 -1.64 28.69 4.77
N ALA A 391 -1.45 27.71 5.66
CA ALA A 391 -1.79 26.32 5.41
C ALA A 391 -3.31 26.12 5.19
N ILE A 392 -4.14 26.77 6.01
CA ILE A 392 -5.60 26.75 5.87
C ILE A 392 -6.05 27.49 4.59
N ALA A 393 -5.40 28.58 4.22
CA ALA A 393 -5.67 29.26 2.94
C ALA A 393 -5.40 28.33 1.75
N ALA A 394 -4.25 27.63 1.75
CA ALA A 394 -3.91 26.64 0.72
C ALA A 394 -4.93 25.50 0.69
N LEU A 395 -5.26 24.92 1.85
CA LEU A 395 -6.29 23.87 1.97
C LEU A 395 -7.61 24.32 1.35
N THR A 396 -8.12 25.49 1.73
CA THR A 396 -9.44 25.95 1.29
C THR A 396 -9.48 26.38 -0.18
N ALA A 397 -8.38 26.93 -0.71
CA ALA A 397 -8.26 27.30 -2.11
C ALA A 397 -8.16 26.07 -3.03
N GLU A 398 -7.37 25.08 -2.64
CA GLU A 398 -7.08 23.90 -3.46
C GLU A 398 -8.15 22.80 -3.32
N ALA A 399 -8.89 22.76 -2.21
CA ALA A 399 -9.92 21.74 -1.97
C ALA A 399 -11.15 21.82 -2.90
N GLY A 400 -11.29 22.91 -3.66
CA GLY A 400 -12.35 23.07 -4.66
C GLY A 400 -12.08 22.39 -6.00
N ASP A 401 -10.82 21.97 -6.24
CA ASP A 401 -10.31 21.38 -7.49
C ASP A 401 -10.03 19.87 -7.34
N LEU A 402 -10.64 19.24 -6.32
CA LEU A 402 -10.37 17.84 -5.96
C LEU A 402 -11.19 16.86 -6.81
N ASP A 403 -11.07 16.95 -8.14
CA ASP A 403 -11.37 15.83 -9.05
C ASP A 403 -10.20 14.83 -9.08
N LEU A 404 -9.08 15.17 -8.43
CA LEU A 404 -7.86 14.37 -8.33
C LEU A 404 -7.84 13.49 -7.07
N ALA A 405 -6.98 12.47 -7.09
CA ALA A 405 -6.91 11.40 -6.10
C ALA A 405 -6.82 11.94 -4.66
N GLY A 406 -7.25 11.14 -3.66
CA GLY A 406 -7.23 11.49 -2.22
C GLY A 406 -5.93 12.12 -1.69
N ARG A 407 -4.83 12.01 -2.42
CA ARG A 407 -3.44 12.37 -2.08
C ARG A 407 -3.26 13.84 -1.75
N ARG A 408 -3.71 14.75 -2.61
CA ARG A 408 -3.58 16.20 -2.40
C ARG A 408 -4.27 16.65 -1.12
N TRP A 409 -5.42 16.02 -0.81
CA TRP A 409 -6.14 16.26 0.44
C TRP A 409 -5.32 15.87 1.68
N TYR A 410 -4.72 14.69 1.68
CA TYR A 410 -3.83 14.27 2.77
C TYR A 410 -2.63 15.22 2.95
N ARG A 411 -2.01 15.67 1.85
CA ARG A 411 -0.90 16.65 1.89
C ARG A 411 -1.34 17.96 2.54
N LEU A 412 -2.42 18.57 2.06
CA LEU A 412 -2.91 19.86 2.56
C LEU A 412 -3.27 19.79 4.05
N ILE A 413 -3.89 18.69 4.49
CA ILE A 413 -4.19 18.47 5.91
C ILE A 413 -2.91 18.19 6.73
N GLY A 414 -1.94 17.50 6.15
CA GLY A 414 -0.60 17.36 6.71
C GLY A 414 0.09 18.71 6.96
N GLU A 415 -0.01 19.64 6.02
CA GLU A 415 0.52 21.01 6.16
C GLU A 415 -0.18 21.79 7.29
N VAL A 416 -1.50 21.64 7.43
CA VAL A 416 -2.26 22.22 8.56
C VAL A 416 -1.77 21.64 9.90
N ASN A 417 -1.60 20.33 9.99
CA ASN A 417 -1.12 19.68 11.21
C ASN A 417 0.33 20.06 11.56
N GLU A 418 1.19 20.19 10.55
CA GLU A 418 2.57 20.64 10.74
C GLU A 418 2.62 22.10 11.19
N ALA A 419 1.75 22.97 10.66
CA ALA A 419 1.61 24.34 11.12
C ALA A 419 1.13 24.41 12.58
N ASN A 420 0.11 23.61 12.95
CA ASN A 420 -0.32 23.47 14.34
C ASN A 420 0.82 23.04 15.26
N ARG A 421 1.59 22.02 14.85
CA ARG A 421 2.73 21.51 15.60
C ARG A 421 3.80 22.58 15.82
N ARG A 422 4.18 23.33 14.78
CA ARG A 422 5.16 24.42 14.87
C ARG A 422 4.68 25.56 15.75
N ALA A 423 3.39 25.89 15.70
CA ALA A 423 2.78 26.91 16.55
C ALA A 423 2.57 26.43 18.00
N GLY A 424 2.78 25.14 18.30
CA GLY A 424 2.55 24.54 19.61
C GLY A 424 1.06 24.39 19.96
N LEU A 425 0.18 24.45 18.96
CA LEU A 425 -1.26 24.37 19.17
C LEU A 425 -1.70 22.91 19.42
N PRO A 426 -2.57 22.63 20.41
CA PRO A 426 -2.95 21.28 20.79
C PRO A 426 -4.08 20.72 19.91
N TYR A 427 -3.99 20.88 18.58
CA TYR A 427 -5.01 20.43 17.65
C TYR A 427 -4.44 19.57 16.54
N TYR A 428 -5.19 18.53 16.21
CA TYR A 428 -4.87 17.61 15.12
C TYR A 428 -6.12 17.42 14.25
N VAL A 429 -5.92 17.41 12.93
CA VAL A 429 -6.97 17.26 11.94
C VAL A 429 -6.73 15.95 11.18
N ASP A 430 -7.65 15.00 11.32
CA ASP A 430 -7.60 13.75 10.58
C ASP A 430 -8.34 13.87 9.23
N PRO A 431 -7.65 13.63 8.11
CA PRO A 431 -8.28 13.55 6.79
C PRO A 431 -8.94 12.20 6.55
N THR A 432 -10.21 12.19 6.13
CA THR A 432 -10.90 10.99 5.66
C THR A 432 -11.34 11.18 4.21
N VAL A 433 -11.18 10.13 3.39
CA VAL A 433 -11.68 10.09 2.02
C VAL A 433 -12.56 8.86 1.89
N SER A 434 -13.86 9.07 1.74
CA SER A 434 -14.83 8.01 1.52
C SER A 434 -15.12 7.89 0.04
N ILE A 435 -14.96 6.69 -0.51
CA ILE A 435 -15.19 6.40 -1.93
C ILE A 435 -16.50 5.63 -2.06
N TYR A 436 -17.39 6.09 -2.93
CA TYR A 436 -18.69 5.48 -3.19
C TYR A 436 -18.84 5.22 -4.68
N GLN A 437 -19.25 4.01 -5.08
CA GLN A 437 -19.70 3.78 -6.44
C GLN A 437 -21.09 4.39 -6.60
N THR A 438 -21.28 5.22 -7.62
CA THR A 438 -22.60 5.74 -8.04
C THR A 438 -22.87 5.37 -9.50
N GLU A 439 -24.08 5.61 -9.98
CA GLU A 439 -24.43 5.41 -11.40
C GLU A 439 -23.55 6.25 -12.34
N GLU A 440 -23.03 7.38 -11.86
CA GLU A 440 -22.11 8.27 -12.61
C GLU A 440 -20.63 7.89 -12.46
N GLY A 441 -20.30 6.82 -11.71
CA GLY A 441 -18.92 6.41 -11.41
C GLY A 441 -18.53 6.55 -9.93
N LEU A 442 -17.24 6.39 -9.64
CA LEU A 442 -16.65 6.51 -8.31
C LEU A 442 -16.67 7.98 -7.84
N ARG A 443 -17.41 8.23 -6.75
CA ARG A 443 -17.42 9.50 -6.04
C ARG A 443 -16.51 9.47 -4.84
N ARG A 444 -15.84 10.59 -4.59
CA ARG A 444 -14.98 10.79 -3.40
C ARG A 444 -15.56 11.89 -2.54
N HIS A 445 -15.89 11.57 -1.30
CA HIS A 445 -16.19 12.56 -0.29
C HIS A 445 -14.98 12.73 0.60
N PHE A 446 -14.50 13.97 0.72
CA PHE A 446 -13.41 14.28 1.63
C PHE A 446 -13.97 14.94 2.89
N SER A 447 -13.63 14.41 4.04
CA SER A 447 -14.00 14.94 5.34
C SER A 447 -12.75 15.18 6.17
N VAL A 448 -12.91 16.06 7.16
CA VAL A 448 -11.93 16.29 8.21
C VAL A 448 -12.58 15.97 9.54
N HIS A 449 -11.81 15.36 10.43
CA HIS A 449 -12.19 15.13 11.82
C HIS A 449 -11.20 15.89 12.70
N SER A 450 -11.70 16.85 13.45
CA SER A 450 -10.87 17.67 14.32
C SER A 450 -10.76 17.03 15.69
N TYR A 451 -9.57 17.08 16.25
CA TYR A 451 -9.23 16.53 17.55
C TYR A 451 -8.46 17.56 18.36
N ARG A 452 -8.78 17.65 19.65
CA ARG A 452 -7.93 18.28 20.66
C ARG A 452 -6.96 17.23 21.22
N ILE A 453 -5.69 17.57 21.28
CA ILE A 453 -4.64 16.72 21.85
C ILE A 453 -4.57 17.01 23.34
N GLU A 454 -4.96 16.03 24.15
CA GLU A 454 -4.93 16.12 25.62
C GLU A 454 -3.55 15.73 26.17
N LYS A 455 -2.92 14.73 25.54
CA LYS A 455 -1.63 14.20 26.00
C LYS A 455 -0.82 13.64 24.83
N VAL A 456 0.48 13.86 24.86
CA VAL A 456 1.46 13.23 23.97
C VAL A 456 2.32 12.31 24.83
N ARG A 457 2.48 11.04 24.42
CA ARG A 457 3.47 10.13 25.01
C ARG A 457 4.46 9.73 23.93
N ARG A 458 5.75 9.79 24.26
CA ARG A 458 6.84 9.43 23.35
C ARG A 458 7.42 8.09 23.75
N PHE A 459 7.83 7.32 22.75
CA PHE A 459 8.35 5.97 22.92
C PHE A 459 9.57 5.77 22.04
N LEU A 460 10.57 5.08 22.59
CA LEU A 460 11.65 4.47 21.83
C LEU A 460 11.31 2.99 21.62
N VAL A 461 11.15 2.58 20.36
CA VAL A 461 10.99 1.18 19.97
C VAL A 461 12.22 0.78 19.15
N GLY A 462 13.15 0.10 19.81
CA GLY A 462 14.46 -0.21 19.23
C GLY A 462 15.27 1.06 18.99
N ARG A 463 15.38 1.50 17.73
CA ARG A 463 16.05 2.75 17.33
C ARG A 463 15.10 3.82 16.80
N LYS A 464 13.80 3.53 16.76
CA LYS A 464 12.78 4.43 16.22
C LYS A 464 12.12 5.16 17.37
N GLU A 465 12.04 6.48 17.25
CA GLU A 465 11.19 7.27 18.12
C GLU A 465 9.79 7.38 17.51
N LEU A 466 8.78 7.11 18.33
CA LEU A 466 7.36 7.13 17.98
C LEU A 466 6.60 7.89 19.06
N ALA A 467 5.37 8.30 18.77
CA ALA A 467 4.50 8.91 19.76
C ALA A 467 3.07 8.37 19.70
N THR A 468 2.31 8.60 20.76
CA THR A 468 0.86 8.46 20.76
C THR A 468 0.24 9.77 21.20
N LEU A 469 -0.88 10.13 20.58
CA LEU A 469 -1.70 11.28 20.96
C LEU A 469 -2.98 10.78 21.57
N GLN A 470 -3.21 11.14 22.81
CA GLN A 470 -4.51 10.95 23.44
C GLN A 470 -5.36 12.16 23.07
N VAL A 471 -6.44 11.92 22.36
CA VAL A 471 -7.23 12.96 21.72
C VAL A 471 -8.69 12.92 22.12
N ARG A 472 -9.32 14.10 22.16
CA ARG A 472 -10.77 14.26 22.23
C ARG A 472 -11.29 14.86 20.93
N GLN A 473 -12.41 14.37 20.46
CA GLN A 473 -13.05 14.91 19.29
C GLN A 473 -13.60 16.31 19.59
N ILE A 474 -13.37 17.26 18.68
CA ILE A 474 -13.96 18.60 18.77
C ILE A 474 -14.92 18.84 17.60
N GLY A 475 -16.10 19.40 17.90
CA GLY A 475 -17.15 19.69 16.93
C GLY A 475 -18.45 18.91 17.17
N THR A 476 -19.50 19.28 16.43
CA THR A 476 -20.90 18.94 16.75
C THR A 476 -21.35 17.55 16.30
N ARG A 477 -20.49 16.75 15.68
CA ARG A 477 -20.88 15.42 15.15
C ARG A 477 -19.90 14.34 15.57
N ARG A 478 -20.28 13.52 16.55
CA ARG A 478 -19.76 12.14 16.68
C ARG A 478 -20.28 11.35 15.47
N GLY A 479 -19.59 11.48 14.34
CA GLY A 479 -19.90 10.70 13.14
C GLY A 479 -19.56 9.23 13.35
N ASP A 480 -19.78 8.41 12.33
CA ASP A 480 -19.54 6.94 12.29
C ASP A 480 -18.08 6.48 12.55
N HIS A 481 -17.23 7.34 13.09
CA HIS A 481 -15.84 7.06 13.47
C HIS A 481 -15.76 6.52 14.90
N THR A 482 -16.47 5.42 15.17
CA THR A 482 -16.41 4.70 16.45
C THR A 482 -15.16 3.82 16.50
N ARG A 483 -13.99 4.41 16.72
CA ARG A 483 -12.72 3.68 16.87
C ARG A 483 -12.04 4.12 18.16
N LEU A 484 -11.60 3.18 18.98
CA LEU A 484 -10.87 3.45 20.23
C LEU A 484 -9.53 4.12 19.96
N GLY A 485 -8.91 3.77 18.84
CA GLY A 485 -7.68 4.36 18.33
C GLY A 485 -7.57 4.10 16.84
N PHE A 486 -6.59 4.73 16.22
CA PHE A 486 -6.13 4.37 14.89
C PHE A 486 -4.75 4.94 14.65
N SER A 487 -4.04 4.37 13.69
CA SER A 487 -2.79 4.90 13.20
C SER A 487 -2.77 4.88 11.68
N ARG A 488 -1.92 5.73 11.09
CA ARG A 488 -1.72 5.81 9.64
C ARG A 488 -0.25 5.65 9.37
N ASP A 489 0.15 4.89 8.36
CA ASP A 489 1.57 4.62 8.06
C ASP A 489 2.41 5.90 7.89
N LEU A 490 1.71 6.97 7.50
CA LEU A 490 2.19 8.31 7.19
C LEU A 490 2.48 9.16 8.42
N GLN A 491 1.85 8.79 9.54
CA GLN A 491 1.92 9.58 10.73
C GLN A 491 3.10 9.12 11.58
N PRO A 492 3.71 10.05 12.32
CA PRO A 492 4.75 9.72 13.28
C PRO A 492 4.19 9.22 14.61
N PHE A 493 2.88 9.12 14.71
CA PHE A 493 2.17 8.79 15.93
C PHE A 493 0.93 7.96 15.66
N ALA A 494 0.46 7.30 16.71
CA ALA A 494 -0.87 6.73 16.82
C ALA A 494 -1.84 7.71 17.51
N LEU A 495 -3.12 7.62 17.22
CA LEU A 495 -4.17 8.32 17.95
C LEU A 495 -4.92 7.36 18.88
N VAL A 496 -5.22 7.84 20.08
CA VAL A 496 -6.06 7.16 21.08
C VAL A 496 -7.24 8.09 21.38
N VAL A 497 -8.45 7.68 21.03
CA VAL A 497 -9.66 8.52 21.05
C VAL A 497 -10.37 8.36 22.40
N LEU A 498 -10.14 9.30 23.32
CA LEU A 498 -10.63 9.23 24.70
C LEU A 498 -12.17 9.27 24.79
N ASP A 499 -12.83 9.90 23.82
CA ASP A 499 -14.29 9.99 23.77
C ASP A 499 -14.97 8.66 23.40
N GLU A 500 -14.25 7.74 22.74
CA GLU A 500 -14.72 6.39 22.41
C GLU A 500 -14.34 5.38 23.50
N LEU A 501 -13.23 5.61 24.21
CA LEU A 501 -12.81 4.76 25.32
C LEU A 501 -13.76 4.82 26.53
N THR A 502 -14.37 5.98 26.80
CA THR A 502 -15.26 6.13 27.97
C THR A 502 -16.55 5.32 27.81
N PRO A 503 -17.32 5.43 26.70
CA PRO A 503 -18.46 4.55 26.45
C PRO A 503 -18.07 3.07 26.37
N HIS A 504 -16.91 2.76 25.78
CA HIS A 504 -16.45 1.38 25.68
C HIS A 504 -16.12 0.76 27.04
N ARG A 505 -15.50 1.52 27.95
CA ARG A 505 -15.33 1.13 29.35
C ARG A 505 -16.66 0.77 30.00
N ASP A 506 -17.68 1.60 29.79
CA ASP A 506 -19.00 1.38 30.39
C ASP A 506 -19.67 0.12 29.82
N GLU A 507 -19.53 -0.13 28.51
CA GLU A 507 -19.95 -1.39 27.87
C GLU A 507 -19.22 -2.60 28.48
N VAL A 508 -17.90 -2.53 28.59
CA VAL A 508 -17.06 -3.59 29.16
C VAL A 508 -17.45 -3.89 30.60
N ALA A 509 -17.66 -2.85 31.42
CA ALA A 509 -18.09 -3.00 32.81
C ALA A 509 -19.50 -3.61 32.93
N ALA A 510 -20.42 -3.25 32.04
CA ALA A 510 -21.77 -3.83 31.99
C ALA A 510 -21.72 -5.31 31.60
N LEU A 511 -20.95 -5.67 30.58
CA LEU A 511 -20.77 -7.06 30.16
C LEU A 511 -20.08 -7.92 31.23
N ALA A 512 -19.09 -7.36 31.92
CA ALA A 512 -18.44 -7.99 33.08
C ALA A 512 -19.45 -8.28 34.19
N THR A 513 -20.32 -7.33 34.51
CA THR A 513 -21.37 -7.49 35.53
C THR A 513 -22.36 -8.59 35.13
N ALA A 514 -22.70 -8.68 33.85
CA ALA A 514 -23.55 -9.74 33.32
C ALA A 514 -22.85 -11.12 33.24
N SER A 515 -21.52 -11.17 33.40
CA SER A 515 -20.68 -12.36 33.19
C SER A 515 -20.96 -13.05 31.85
N ARG A 516 -21.20 -12.26 30.80
CA ARG A 516 -21.49 -12.75 29.44
C ARG A 516 -20.85 -11.87 28.39
N CYS A 517 -20.15 -12.47 27.43
CA CYS A 517 -19.70 -11.78 26.22
C CYS A 517 -20.77 -11.85 25.12
N THR A 518 -21.96 -11.27 25.32
CA THR A 518 -22.92 -11.22 24.21
C THR A 518 -22.55 -10.14 23.20
N ALA A 519 -23.13 -10.20 21.99
CA ALA A 519 -23.22 -8.98 21.20
C ALA A 519 -23.88 -7.91 22.09
N ALA A 520 -23.31 -6.71 22.11
CA ALA A 520 -24.01 -5.60 22.73
C ALA A 520 -25.42 -5.57 22.12
N PRO A 521 -26.51 -5.47 22.91
CA PRO A 521 -27.79 -5.14 22.33
C PRO A 521 -27.51 -3.91 21.48
N LYS A 522 -27.82 -3.95 20.18
CA LYS A 522 -27.71 -2.75 19.35
C LYS A 522 -28.47 -1.70 20.15
N LEU A 523 -27.76 -0.75 20.76
CA LEU A 523 -28.39 0.44 21.29
C LEU A 523 -29.06 1.00 20.06
N ASP A 524 -30.39 0.88 20.00
CA ASP A 524 -31.18 1.42 18.91
C ASP A 524 -30.69 2.85 18.74
N GLN A 525 -29.93 3.07 17.68
CA GLN A 525 -29.31 4.36 17.42
C GLN A 525 -30.47 5.34 17.42
N ALA A 526 -30.38 6.32 18.33
CA ALA A 526 -31.43 7.28 18.59
C ALA A 526 -32.12 7.70 17.29
N THR A 527 -33.45 7.71 17.34
CA THR A 527 -34.39 8.27 16.37
C THR A 527 -33.70 9.18 15.36
N PRO A 528 -33.82 8.94 14.03
CA PRO A 528 -33.18 9.78 13.03
C PRO A 528 -33.42 11.25 13.37
N ALA A 529 -32.34 12.03 13.48
CA ALA A 529 -32.43 13.44 13.79
C ALA A 529 -33.51 14.09 12.92
N PRO A 530 -34.40 14.92 13.49
CA PRO A 530 -35.51 15.51 12.75
C PRO A 530 -34.97 16.20 11.50
N ASP A 531 -35.64 15.94 10.39
CA ASP A 531 -35.27 16.46 9.08
C ASP A 531 -35.13 17.98 9.18
N PRO A 532 -33.93 18.58 8.96
CA PRO A 532 -33.73 20.02 9.10
C PRO A 532 -34.47 20.83 8.03
N ALA A 533 -35.21 20.18 7.13
CA ALA A 533 -36.12 20.80 6.17
C ALA A 533 -37.49 21.20 6.78
N ALA A 534 -37.82 20.76 8.00
CA ALA A 534 -39.10 21.06 8.63
C ALA A 534 -38.99 22.15 9.72
N SER A 535 -38.55 23.36 9.35
CA SER A 535 -38.75 24.54 10.20
C SER A 535 -38.80 25.84 9.38
N THR A 536 -40.02 26.37 9.28
CA THR A 536 -40.41 27.79 9.10
C THR A 536 -39.96 28.52 7.82
N ALA A 537 -40.86 28.56 6.84
CA ALA A 537 -41.02 29.70 5.92
C ALA A 537 -42.22 30.56 6.39
N PRO A 538 -42.14 31.90 6.38
CA PRO A 538 -43.31 32.75 6.60
C PRO A 538 -44.09 32.94 5.30
N ALA A 539 -45.40 33.13 5.48
CA ALA A 539 -46.42 33.30 4.46
C ALA A 539 -46.21 34.53 3.55
N SER A 540 -46.47 34.36 2.26
CA SER A 540 -46.94 35.43 1.37
C SER A 540 -47.91 34.84 0.34
N ALA A 541 -49.01 35.56 0.13
CA ALA A 541 -50.24 35.15 -0.52
C ALA A 541 -50.24 35.21 -2.07
N ASP A 542 -51.13 34.38 -2.63
CA ASP A 542 -51.89 34.50 -3.89
C ASP A 542 -51.22 34.33 -5.27
N PRO A 543 -51.99 34.00 -6.34
CA PRO A 543 -53.04 32.97 -6.46
C PRO A 543 -52.88 32.06 -7.73
N ALA A 544 -53.70 31.00 -7.81
CA ALA A 544 -53.89 30.04 -8.91
C ALA A 544 -54.28 30.69 -10.29
N PRO A 545 -54.48 29.99 -11.45
CA PRO A 545 -54.78 28.55 -11.71
C PRO A 545 -54.20 28.02 -13.10
N PRO A 546 -54.76 27.03 -13.85
CA PRO A 546 -55.72 25.95 -13.59
C PRO A 546 -55.29 24.51 -14.03
N ALA A 547 -56.20 23.59 -13.70
CA ALA A 547 -56.30 22.14 -13.88
C ALA A 547 -56.16 21.52 -15.29
N SER A 548 -55.78 20.22 -15.31
CA SER A 548 -56.39 19.12 -16.10
C SER A 548 -55.85 17.76 -15.59
N ALA A 549 -56.70 16.89 -15.02
CA ALA A 549 -57.31 15.66 -15.61
C ALA A 549 -56.31 14.49 -15.79
N ASP A 550 -56.52 13.22 -15.42
CA ASP A 550 -57.58 12.42 -14.78
C ASP A 550 -56.97 11.01 -14.43
N PRO A 551 -57.68 10.06 -13.77
CA PRO A 551 -57.12 8.97 -12.96
C PRO A 551 -57.19 7.54 -13.56
N ALA A 552 -56.39 6.64 -12.99
CA ALA A 552 -56.56 5.17 -12.94
C ALA A 552 -55.53 4.66 -11.91
N ALA A 553 -55.65 3.64 -11.07
CA ALA A 553 -56.64 2.65 -10.63
C ALA A 553 -55.90 1.84 -9.51
N PRO A 554 -56.54 1.22 -8.50
CA PRO A 554 -55.81 0.60 -7.39
C PRO A 554 -55.56 -0.90 -7.62
N ASP A 555 -54.31 -1.34 -7.52
CA ASP A 555 -53.97 -2.76 -7.43
C ASP A 555 -53.92 -3.21 -5.96
N THR A 556 -54.70 -4.25 -5.71
CA THR A 556 -54.91 -4.95 -4.44
C THR A 556 -53.64 -5.65 -3.95
N ALA A 557 -53.16 -5.26 -2.77
CA ALA A 557 -52.09 -5.97 -2.05
C ALA A 557 -52.63 -7.25 -1.38
N ALA A 558 -51.97 -8.38 -1.66
CA ALA A 558 -52.19 -9.65 -0.99
C ALA A 558 -51.70 -9.61 0.48
N PRO A 559 -52.34 -10.34 1.41
CA PRO A 559 -51.94 -10.34 2.81
C PRO A 559 -50.57 -11.00 3.01
N ALA A 560 -49.73 -10.34 3.81
CA ALA A 560 -48.40 -10.81 4.19
C ALA A 560 -48.45 -12.14 4.94
N ALA A 561 -47.57 -13.07 4.57
CA ALA A 561 -47.36 -14.31 5.28
C ALA A 561 -46.86 -14.04 6.72
N PRO A 562 -47.27 -14.85 7.72
CA PRO A 562 -46.85 -14.67 9.10
C PRO A 562 -45.31 -14.82 9.23
N PRO A 563 -44.68 -14.07 10.15
CA PRO A 563 -43.24 -14.12 10.35
C PRO A 563 -42.81 -15.53 10.77
N ALA A 564 -41.84 -16.09 10.04
CA ALA A 564 -41.21 -17.35 10.40
C ALA A 564 -40.65 -17.27 11.83
N ALA A 565 -40.97 -18.26 12.65
CA ALA A 565 -40.46 -18.36 14.02
C ALA A 565 -38.92 -18.33 14.01
N LEU A 566 -38.34 -17.49 14.87
CA LEU A 566 -36.90 -17.39 15.07
C LEU A 566 -36.34 -18.78 15.44
N PRO A 567 -35.28 -19.25 14.79
CA PRO A 567 -34.67 -20.53 15.12
C PRO A 567 -34.19 -20.50 16.58
N THR A 568 -34.63 -21.48 17.36
CA THR A 568 -34.14 -21.75 18.72
C THR A 568 -32.62 -21.95 18.67
N LEU A 569 -31.88 -21.06 19.33
CA LEU A 569 -30.42 -21.13 19.48
C LEU A 569 -30.03 -22.47 20.16
N VAL A 570 -29.06 -23.17 19.56
CA VAL A 570 -28.56 -24.47 20.03
C VAL A 570 -27.76 -24.28 21.33
N PRO A 571 -27.95 -25.09 22.39
CA PRO A 571 -27.32 -24.89 23.70
C PRO A 571 -25.76 -24.86 23.71
N GLU A 572 -25.09 -25.37 22.69
CA GLU A 572 -23.62 -25.30 22.56
C GLU A 572 -23.09 -23.87 22.33
N THR A 573 -23.92 -22.92 21.90
CA THR A 573 -23.46 -21.54 21.68
C THR A 573 -23.12 -20.78 22.98
N ASP A 574 -23.56 -21.27 24.14
CA ASP A 574 -23.48 -20.52 25.39
C ASP A 574 -22.19 -20.73 26.18
N GLU A 575 -21.53 -21.90 26.10
CA GLU A 575 -20.37 -22.19 26.97
C GLU A 575 -19.16 -21.28 26.68
N ALA A 576 -18.80 -21.09 25.41
CA ALA A 576 -17.68 -20.23 25.04
C ALA A 576 -17.93 -18.75 25.39
N LEU A 577 -19.17 -18.28 25.21
CA LEU A 577 -19.57 -16.92 25.55
C LEU A 577 -19.63 -16.71 27.07
N ALA A 578 -20.04 -17.72 27.83
CA ALA A 578 -20.01 -17.73 29.28
C ALA A 578 -18.57 -17.67 29.81
N ARG A 579 -17.66 -18.51 29.28
CA ARG A 579 -16.23 -18.46 29.66
C ARG A 579 -15.57 -17.13 29.30
N CYS A 580 -15.87 -16.58 28.14
CA CYS A 580 -15.44 -15.22 27.81
C CYS A 580 -15.97 -14.19 28.83
N GLY A 581 -17.23 -14.31 29.23
CA GLY A 581 -17.85 -13.42 30.22
C GLY A 581 -17.23 -13.52 31.61
N GLU A 582 -16.89 -14.72 32.06
CA GLU A 582 -16.17 -14.94 33.32
C GLU A 582 -14.76 -14.34 33.28
N LEU A 583 -14.03 -14.51 32.17
CA LEU A 583 -12.71 -13.88 31.98
C LEU A 583 -12.81 -12.36 32.02
N LEU A 584 -13.83 -11.79 31.38
CA LEU A 584 -14.09 -10.36 31.40
C LEU A 584 -14.42 -9.87 32.81
N ALA A 585 -15.26 -10.58 33.55
CA ALA A 585 -15.58 -10.26 34.94
C ALA A 585 -14.32 -10.28 35.84
N GLY A 586 -13.45 -11.28 35.65
CA GLY A 586 -12.15 -11.36 36.31
C GLY A 586 -11.26 -10.17 35.96
N ALA A 587 -11.09 -9.87 34.67
CA ALA A 587 -10.25 -8.77 34.20
C ALA A 587 -10.69 -7.40 34.73
N VAL A 588 -12.00 -7.12 34.72
CA VAL A 588 -12.55 -5.87 35.26
C VAL A 588 -12.38 -5.77 36.77
N LYS A 589 -12.56 -6.88 37.49
CA LYS A 589 -12.30 -6.94 38.93
C LYS A 589 -10.84 -6.66 39.25
N ASP A 590 -9.93 -7.29 38.51
CA ASP A 590 -8.48 -7.17 38.71
C ASP A 590 -7.96 -5.77 38.33
N ALA A 591 -8.62 -5.07 37.41
CA ALA A 591 -8.29 -3.69 37.08
C ALA A 591 -8.45 -2.75 38.30
N GLY A 592 -9.33 -3.05 39.25
CA GLY A 592 -9.43 -2.31 40.52
C GLY A 592 -10.34 -1.08 40.50
N GLY A 593 -11.25 -0.99 39.52
CA GLY A 593 -12.26 0.08 39.42
C GLY A 593 -12.46 0.59 38.00
N GLN A 594 -13.45 1.49 37.81
CA GLN A 594 -13.74 2.06 36.49
C GLN A 594 -12.60 2.94 35.97
N ASP A 595 -11.96 3.74 36.82
CA ASP A 595 -10.87 4.63 36.41
C ASP A 595 -9.62 3.84 36.01
N GLN A 596 -9.29 2.79 36.78
CA GLN A 596 -8.20 1.89 36.45
C GLN A 596 -8.50 1.03 35.22
N LEU A 597 -9.75 0.62 35.02
CA LEU A 597 -10.17 -0.05 33.78
C LEU A 597 -10.01 0.88 32.57
N LEU A 598 -10.38 2.16 32.69
CA LEU A 598 -10.16 3.14 31.63
C LEU A 598 -8.67 3.32 31.31
N ALA A 599 -7.83 3.39 32.34
CA ALA A 599 -6.38 3.47 32.19
C ALA A 599 -5.84 2.22 31.46
N ALA A 600 -6.26 1.03 31.87
CA ALA A 600 -5.86 -0.22 31.22
C ALA A 600 -6.30 -0.30 29.75
N LEU A 601 -7.54 0.10 29.43
CA LEU A 601 -8.04 0.18 28.05
C LEU A 601 -7.27 1.21 27.21
N THR A 602 -6.91 2.35 27.83
CA THR A 602 -6.09 3.38 27.18
C THR A 602 -4.71 2.84 26.85
N GLU A 603 -4.04 2.16 27.79
CA GLU A 603 -2.71 1.57 27.58
C GLU A 603 -2.72 0.41 26.57
N ALA A 604 -3.76 -0.43 26.60
CA ALA A 604 -3.95 -1.50 25.62
C ALA A 604 -4.11 -0.91 24.20
N THR A 605 -5.04 0.04 24.03
CA THR A 605 -5.27 0.73 22.75
C THR A 605 -4.00 1.44 22.27
N GLU A 606 -3.29 2.10 23.18
CA GLU A 606 -2.03 2.77 22.85
C GLU A 606 -0.97 1.78 22.35
N ARG A 607 -0.81 0.65 23.01
CA ARG A 607 0.13 -0.41 22.62
C ARG A 607 -0.23 -1.01 21.26
N HIS A 608 -1.53 -1.23 21.02
CA HIS A 608 -2.09 -1.74 19.77
C HIS A 608 -1.75 -0.80 18.60
N GLU A 609 -2.13 0.47 18.72
CA GLU A 609 -1.95 1.44 17.64
C GLU A 609 -0.48 1.79 17.42
N LEU A 610 0.32 1.78 18.48
CA LEU A 610 1.77 1.94 18.37
C LEU A 610 2.39 0.76 17.61
N GLN A 611 1.87 -0.46 17.75
CA GLN A 611 2.39 -1.62 16.99
C GLN A 611 2.18 -1.45 15.49
N HIS A 612 1.01 -0.96 15.06
CA HIS A 612 0.77 -0.65 13.65
C HIS A 612 1.83 0.30 13.06
N GLN A 613 2.33 1.25 13.87
CA GLN A 613 3.43 2.15 13.48
C GLN A 613 4.80 1.48 13.45
N VAL A 614 5.05 0.53 14.36
CA VAL A 614 6.29 -0.24 14.40
C VAL A 614 6.41 -1.16 13.19
N ASP A 615 5.31 -1.85 12.87
CA ASP A 615 5.18 -2.80 11.76
C ASP A 615 5.37 -2.10 10.41
N GLY A 616 4.70 -0.96 10.23
CA GLY A 616 4.69 -0.22 8.97
C GLY A 616 4.09 -1.03 7.80
N PRO A 617 4.25 -0.55 6.55
CA PRO A 617 3.66 -1.18 5.38
C PRO A 617 4.38 -2.46 4.92
N HIS A 618 5.52 -2.81 5.53
CA HIS A 618 6.40 -3.89 5.07
C HIS A 618 6.56 -5.03 6.07
N LEU A 619 5.61 -5.18 7.01
CA LEU A 619 5.57 -6.32 7.91
C LEU A 619 5.48 -7.63 7.10
N PRO A 620 6.46 -8.55 7.21
CA PRO A 620 6.39 -9.83 6.52
C PRO A 620 5.12 -10.61 6.91
N LEU A 621 4.50 -11.28 5.94
CA LEU A 621 3.35 -12.14 6.22
C LEU A 621 3.76 -13.30 7.13
N ALA A 622 3.08 -13.43 8.27
CA ALA A 622 3.27 -14.54 9.18
C ALA A 622 2.98 -15.87 8.47
N SER A 623 3.76 -16.91 8.80
CA SER A 623 3.60 -18.25 8.21
C SER A 623 2.17 -18.80 8.36
N LEU A 624 1.53 -18.51 9.50
CA LEU A 624 0.15 -18.90 9.77
C LEU A 624 -0.87 -18.17 8.88
N VAL A 625 -0.63 -16.88 8.58
CA VAL A 625 -1.46 -16.10 7.65
C VAL A 625 -1.31 -16.66 6.23
N LEU A 626 -0.09 -16.89 5.77
CA LEU A 626 0.18 -17.49 4.45
C LEU A 626 -0.49 -18.86 4.30
N LYS A 627 -0.47 -19.69 5.36
CA LYS A 627 -1.13 -21.00 5.36
C LYS A 627 -2.66 -20.87 5.33
N ARG A 628 -3.23 -20.05 6.21
CA ARG A 628 -4.69 -20.00 6.45
C ARG A 628 -5.44 -19.14 5.44
N LEU A 629 -4.78 -18.14 4.86
CA LEU A 629 -5.39 -17.16 3.95
C LEU A 629 -4.78 -17.22 2.54
N ALA A 630 -4.16 -18.33 2.14
CA ALA A 630 -3.53 -18.50 0.83
C ALA A 630 -4.46 -18.16 -0.36
N ALA A 631 -5.76 -18.42 -0.22
CA ALA A 631 -6.77 -18.18 -1.25
C ALA A 631 -7.40 -16.77 -1.20
N TYR A 632 -7.03 -15.94 -0.22
CA TYR A 632 -7.57 -14.59 -0.06
C TYR A 632 -6.75 -13.57 -0.83
N ALA A 633 -7.38 -12.44 -1.17
CA ALA A 633 -6.69 -11.30 -1.75
C ALA A 633 -5.56 -10.82 -0.83
N LYS A 634 -4.45 -10.36 -1.44
CA LYS A 634 -3.24 -9.90 -0.72
C LYS A 634 -3.56 -8.83 0.32
N GLU A 635 -4.44 -7.88 -0.02
CA GLU A 635 -4.86 -6.80 0.87
C GLU A 635 -5.59 -7.32 2.12
N SER A 636 -6.30 -8.45 1.99
CA SER A 636 -6.94 -9.12 3.13
C SER A 636 -5.91 -9.83 4.00
N GLN A 637 -4.91 -10.48 3.38
CA GLN A 637 -3.81 -11.12 4.09
C GLN A 637 -2.98 -10.08 4.87
N ASP A 638 -2.57 -8.99 4.21
CA ASP A 638 -1.80 -7.90 4.82
C ASP A 638 -2.56 -7.25 5.98
N ARG A 639 -3.86 -7.01 5.81
CA ARG A 639 -4.70 -6.45 6.88
C ARG A 639 -4.80 -7.39 8.07
N VAL A 640 -5.11 -8.68 7.86
CA VAL A 640 -5.16 -9.67 8.94
C VAL A 640 -3.80 -9.81 9.62
N ASN A 641 -2.71 -9.77 8.86
CA ASN A 641 -1.35 -9.89 9.37
C ASN A 641 -0.98 -8.73 10.31
N ARG A 642 -1.30 -7.49 9.92
CA ARG A 642 -1.06 -6.29 10.73
C ARG A 642 -1.90 -6.29 12.01
N GLU A 643 -3.18 -6.60 11.91
CA GLU A 643 -4.06 -6.71 13.09
C GLU A 643 -3.60 -7.84 14.02
N LEU A 644 -3.20 -9.00 13.49
CA LEU A 644 -2.67 -10.11 14.29
C LEU A 644 -1.41 -9.67 15.07
N SER A 645 -0.49 -8.96 14.42
CA SER A 645 0.68 -8.37 15.08
C SER A 645 0.26 -7.40 16.20
N ALA A 646 -0.67 -6.48 15.90
CA ALA A 646 -1.13 -5.46 16.83
C ALA A 646 -1.84 -6.03 18.07
N TYR A 647 -2.72 -7.03 17.93
CA TYR A 647 -3.39 -7.65 19.08
C TYR A 647 -2.45 -8.50 19.95
N LEU A 648 -1.52 -9.24 19.35
CA LEU A 648 -0.50 -9.95 20.14
C LEU A 648 0.39 -8.97 20.90
N ALA A 649 0.70 -7.83 20.29
CA ALA A 649 1.42 -6.74 20.93
C ALA A 649 0.60 -6.05 22.03
N GLU A 650 -0.69 -5.79 21.82
CA GLU A 650 -1.62 -5.23 22.82
C GLU A 650 -1.61 -6.06 24.10
N MET A 651 -1.65 -7.39 23.97
CA MET A 651 -1.59 -8.32 25.11
C MET A 651 -0.28 -8.25 25.90
N THR A 652 0.75 -7.54 25.43
CA THR A 652 2.01 -7.28 26.19
C THR A 652 1.99 -5.99 27.00
N ALA A 653 0.93 -5.19 26.90
CA ALA A 653 0.78 -3.98 27.70
C ALA A 653 0.64 -4.31 29.20
N PRO A 654 1.00 -3.36 30.09
CA PRO A 654 0.87 -3.55 31.54
C PRO A 654 -0.60 -3.63 32.00
N GLY A 655 -0.79 -3.97 33.29
CA GLY A 655 -2.11 -4.06 33.91
C GLY A 655 -2.97 -5.21 33.37
N ALA A 656 -4.29 -4.97 33.26
CA ALA A 656 -5.29 -5.96 32.84
C ALA A 656 -5.33 -6.22 31.31
N ALA A 657 -4.45 -5.58 30.54
CA ALA A 657 -4.45 -5.66 29.08
C ALA A 657 -4.38 -7.10 28.50
N PRO A 658 -3.62 -8.06 29.04
CA PRO A 658 -3.56 -9.41 28.47
C PRO A 658 -4.92 -10.13 28.51
N ARG A 659 -5.66 -10.01 29.61
CA ARG A 659 -6.99 -10.61 29.76
C ARG A 659 -8.04 -9.90 28.93
N LEU A 660 -8.00 -8.57 28.87
CA LEU A 660 -8.89 -7.78 28.01
C LEU A 660 -8.66 -8.11 26.53
N GLY A 661 -7.40 -8.22 26.10
CA GLY A 661 -7.04 -8.65 24.74
C GLY A 661 -7.55 -10.05 24.42
N LEU A 662 -7.43 -11.00 25.36
CA LEU A 662 -8.00 -12.35 25.19
C LEU A 662 -9.53 -12.32 25.02
N VAL A 663 -10.22 -11.45 25.77
CA VAL A 663 -11.67 -11.23 25.63
C VAL A 663 -12.02 -10.61 24.28
N HIS A 664 -11.25 -9.64 23.78
CA HIS A 664 -11.44 -9.06 22.45
C HIS A 664 -11.32 -10.13 21.36
N LEU A 665 -10.26 -10.92 21.39
CA LEU A 665 -10.03 -12.01 20.43
C LEU A 665 -11.16 -13.06 20.48
N ALA A 666 -11.59 -13.44 21.69
CA ALA A 666 -12.73 -14.35 21.88
C ALA A 666 -14.02 -13.80 21.25
N ARG A 667 -14.31 -12.51 21.48
CA ARG A 667 -15.49 -11.84 20.91
C ARG A 667 -15.44 -11.84 19.38
N PHE A 668 -14.29 -11.57 18.77
CA PHE A 668 -14.15 -11.62 17.31
C PHE A 668 -14.44 -13.01 16.73
N ILE A 669 -13.97 -14.06 17.39
CA ILE A 669 -14.20 -15.44 16.95
C ILE A 669 -15.68 -15.82 17.09
N LEU A 670 -16.30 -15.47 18.23
CA LEU A 670 -17.61 -15.98 18.64
C LEU A 670 -18.79 -15.14 18.11
N LEU A 671 -18.60 -13.83 17.91
CA LEU A 671 -19.65 -12.90 17.51
C LEU A 671 -19.58 -12.52 16.03
N THR A 672 -18.40 -12.64 15.41
CA THR A 672 -18.20 -12.27 14.01
C THR A 672 -17.97 -13.56 13.18
N PRO A 673 -18.86 -13.92 12.23
CA PRO A 673 -18.76 -15.21 11.53
C PRO A 673 -17.72 -15.22 10.40
N ARG A 674 -17.20 -14.05 10.00
CA ARG A 674 -16.24 -13.87 8.90
C ARG A 674 -15.61 -12.49 8.97
N GLY A 675 -14.55 -12.29 8.19
CA GLY A 675 -13.88 -10.99 8.04
C GLY A 675 -12.57 -10.91 8.82
N THR A 676 -11.93 -9.75 8.78
CA THR A 676 -10.60 -9.52 9.36
C THR A 676 -10.55 -9.89 10.83
N GLU A 677 -11.46 -9.36 11.65
CA GLU A 677 -11.52 -9.61 13.09
C GLU A 677 -11.64 -11.10 13.40
N HIS A 678 -12.56 -11.80 12.73
CA HIS A 678 -12.73 -13.25 12.91
C HIS A 678 -11.44 -14.03 12.63
N HIS A 679 -10.75 -13.70 11.53
CA HIS A 679 -9.48 -14.33 11.18
C HIS A 679 -8.40 -14.00 12.21
N VAL A 680 -8.26 -12.74 12.61
CA VAL A 680 -7.30 -12.30 13.63
C VAL A 680 -7.52 -13.03 14.95
N GLY A 681 -8.75 -13.04 15.45
CA GLY A 681 -9.12 -13.75 16.67
C GLY A 681 -8.72 -15.23 16.61
N THR A 682 -9.05 -15.90 15.51
CA THR A 682 -8.76 -17.33 15.36
C THR A 682 -7.25 -17.60 15.27
N LEU A 683 -6.52 -16.82 14.46
CA LEU A 683 -5.07 -17.00 14.29
C LEU A 683 -4.30 -16.66 15.56
N ALA A 684 -4.72 -15.65 16.30
CA ALA A 684 -4.12 -15.30 17.59
C ALA A 684 -4.34 -16.42 18.62
N LEU A 685 -5.55 -16.97 18.69
CA LEU A 685 -5.84 -18.10 19.59
C LEU A 685 -5.02 -19.34 19.23
N GLU A 686 -4.89 -19.66 17.94
CA GLU A 686 -4.03 -20.75 17.46
C GLU A 686 -2.56 -20.51 17.82
N ALA A 687 -2.07 -19.28 17.68
CA ALA A 687 -0.69 -18.93 18.00
C ALA A 687 -0.40 -18.95 19.51
N LEU A 688 -1.35 -18.51 20.35
CA LEU A 688 -1.22 -18.51 21.81
C LEU A 688 -1.25 -19.93 22.38
N THR A 689 -2.13 -20.79 21.88
CA THR A 689 -2.27 -22.18 22.36
C THR A 689 -1.30 -23.16 21.70
N GLY A 690 -0.78 -22.83 20.52
CA GLY A 690 -0.05 -23.78 19.68
C GLY A 690 -0.93 -24.88 19.07
N GLN A 691 -2.25 -24.76 19.17
CA GLN A 691 -3.23 -25.74 18.68
C GLN A 691 -4.05 -25.14 17.55
N GLU A 692 -4.30 -25.93 16.50
CA GLU A 692 -5.23 -25.51 15.44
C GLU A 692 -6.68 -25.53 15.96
N VAL A 693 -7.44 -24.46 15.70
CA VAL A 693 -8.87 -24.42 16.00
C VAL A 693 -9.62 -25.13 14.87
N PRO A 694 -10.30 -26.27 15.11
CA PRO A 694 -11.02 -26.99 14.08
C PRO A 694 -12.08 -26.11 13.40
N ARG A 695 -12.27 -26.30 12.10
CA ARG A 695 -13.26 -25.55 11.30
C ARG A 695 -14.02 -26.46 10.36
N GLU A 696 -15.31 -26.21 10.24
CA GLU A 696 -16.16 -26.78 9.19
C GLU A 696 -16.60 -25.63 8.27
N GLY A 697 -15.91 -25.52 7.12
CA GLY A 697 -16.03 -24.34 6.26
C GLY A 697 -15.58 -23.06 6.97
N ASN A 698 -16.49 -22.08 7.08
CA ASN A 698 -16.22 -20.80 7.78
C ASN A 698 -16.63 -20.83 9.26
N LYS A 699 -17.11 -21.96 9.79
CA LYS A 699 -17.53 -22.07 11.17
C LYS A 699 -16.40 -22.67 12.01
N VAL A 700 -16.01 -21.95 13.05
CA VAL A 700 -15.07 -22.41 14.07
C VAL A 700 -15.78 -23.33 15.08
N ASP A 701 -15.08 -24.36 15.55
CA ASP A 701 -15.52 -25.19 16.67
C ASP A 701 -15.52 -24.34 17.96
N ARG A 702 -16.72 -23.93 18.41
CA ARG A 702 -16.88 -23.12 19.62
C ARG A 702 -16.46 -23.85 20.89
N ALA A 703 -16.55 -25.18 20.94
CA ALA A 703 -16.09 -25.95 22.08
C ALA A 703 -14.56 -25.94 22.16
N ALA A 704 -13.86 -25.99 21.02
CA ALA A 704 -12.42 -25.78 20.97
C ALA A 704 -12.03 -24.37 21.46
N VAL A 705 -12.78 -23.35 21.07
CA VAL A 705 -12.57 -21.98 21.56
C VAL A 705 -12.78 -21.91 23.08
N ALA A 706 -13.84 -22.50 23.62
CA ALA A 706 -14.09 -22.54 25.07
C ALA A 706 -12.96 -23.23 25.87
N ARG A 707 -12.44 -24.35 25.34
CA ARG A 707 -11.28 -25.06 25.94
C ARG A 707 -10.03 -24.18 25.95
N ALA A 708 -9.72 -23.54 24.82
CA ALA A 708 -8.58 -22.63 24.71
C ALA A 708 -8.70 -21.43 25.66
N LEU A 709 -9.89 -20.83 25.79
CA LEU A 709 -10.14 -19.75 26.75
C LEU A 709 -9.98 -20.21 28.20
N THR A 710 -10.42 -21.43 28.51
CA THR A 710 -10.27 -22.01 29.85
C THR A 710 -8.81 -22.29 30.18
N GLU A 711 -8.02 -22.75 29.22
CA GLU A 711 -6.58 -22.96 29.37
C GLU A 711 -5.86 -21.64 29.62
N LEU A 712 -5.99 -20.68 28.69
CA LEU A 712 -5.33 -19.38 28.77
C LEU A 712 -5.81 -18.57 29.98
N GLY A 713 -7.09 -18.69 30.34
CA GLY A 713 -7.70 -18.01 31.48
C GLY A 713 -7.14 -18.40 32.86
N ARG A 714 -6.46 -19.55 32.96
CA ARG A 714 -5.79 -20.00 34.20
C ARG A 714 -4.40 -19.41 34.36
N GLU A 715 -3.83 -18.82 33.30
CA GLU A 715 -2.51 -18.22 33.36
C GLU A 715 -2.54 -16.88 34.12
N SER A 716 -1.39 -16.55 34.72
CA SER A 716 -1.17 -15.21 35.25
C SER A 716 -0.98 -14.21 34.11
N ASP A 717 -1.20 -12.93 34.39
CA ASP A 717 -1.02 -11.87 33.38
C ASP A 717 0.43 -11.82 32.86
N ASP A 718 1.42 -12.08 33.71
CA ASP A 718 2.82 -12.17 33.30
C ASP A 718 3.07 -13.34 32.34
N ALA A 719 2.45 -14.50 32.60
CA ALA A 719 2.55 -15.67 31.72
C ALA A 719 1.86 -15.41 30.37
N LEU A 720 0.69 -14.77 30.38
CA LEU A 720 -0.01 -14.37 29.15
C LEU A 720 0.81 -13.36 28.33
N ARG A 721 1.44 -12.37 28.97
CA ARG A 721 2.34 -11.42 28.29
C ARG A 721 3.52 -12.13 27.64
N ALA A 722 4.16 -13.04 28.38
CA ALA A 722 5.29 -13.81 27.86
C ALA A 722 4.86 -14.70 26.67
N ARG A 723 3.70 -15.36 26.78
CA ARG A 723 3.12 -16.21 25.74
C ARG A 723 2.77 -15.40 24.49
N ALA A 724 2.17 -14.22 24.63
CA ALA A 724 1.87 -13.34 23.51
C ALA A 724 3.14 -12.85 22.80
N ALA A 725 4.17 -12.44 23.56
CA ALA A 725 5.46 -12.05 23.00
C ALA A 725 6.17 -13.21 22.28
N GLN A 726 6.08 -14.44 22.81
CA GLN A 726 6.61 -15.64 22.18
C GLN A 726 5.84 -16.00 20.91
N ALA A 727 4.51 -15.97 20.94
CA ALA A 727 3.65 -16.21 19.79
C ALA A 727 3.96 -15.23 18.66
N TRP A 728 4.08 -13.93 18.98
CA TRP A 728 4.51 -12.91 18.02
C TRP A 728 5.88 -13.26 17.43
N SER A 729 6.87 -13.54 18.28
CA SER A 729 8.23 -13.82 17.82
C SER A 729 8.32 -15.07 16.94
N SER A 730 7.52 -16.09 17.23
CA SER A 730 7.44 -17.32 16.42
C SER A 730 6.80 -17.08 15.05
N LEU A 731 5.79 -16.20 14.98
CA LEU A 731 5.09 -15.90 13.74
C LEU A 731 5.92 -15.03 12.78
N PHE A 732 6.64 -14.05 13.33
CA PHE A 732 7.34 -13.02 12.55
C PHE A 732 8.86 -13.22 12.48
N GLY A 733 9.41 -14.22 13.18
CA GLY A 733 10.82 -14.62 13.09
C GLY A 733 11.81 -13.64 13.73
N VAL A 734 11.34 -12.65 14.48
CA VAL A 734 12.15 -11.67 15.21
C VAL A 734 11.55 -11.42 16.60
N PRO A 735 12.33 -10.98 17.60
CA PRO A 735 11.77 -10.67 18.92
C PRO A 735 10.82 -9.46 18.88
N LEU A 736 9.70 -9.54 19.61
CA LEU A 736 8.83 -8.38 19.84
C LEU A 736 9.55 -7.35 20.71
N VAL A 737 9.77 -6.15 20.17
CA VAL A 737 10.47 -5.08 20.88
C VAL A 737 9.48 -4.29 21.75
N PRO A 738 9.64 -4.25 23.08
CA PRO A 738 8.75 -3.47 23.94
C PRO A 738 9.01 -1.97 23.76
N PRO A 739 7.94 -1.13 23.80
CA PRO A 739 8.11 0.32 23.77
C PRO A 739 8.69 0.84 25.09
N GLN A 740 9.72 1.67 25.00
CA GLN A 740 10.33 2.33 26.15
C GLN A 740 9.87 3.79 26.22
N PRO A 741 9.25 4.26 27.30
CA PRO A 741 8.81 5.65 27.40
C PRO A 741 10.02 6.60 27.34
N VAL A 742 9.89 7.66 26.55
CA VAL A 742 10.87 8.77 26.52
C VAL A 742 10.35 9.87 27.45
N PRO A 743 11.17 10.35 28.41
CA PRO A 743 10.76 11.37 29.37
C PRO A 743 10.47 12.73 28.72
#